data_AF-I0BT37-F1
#
_entry.id   AF-I0BT37-F1
#
_cell.length_a   1.000
_cell.length_b   1.000
_cell.length_c   1.000
_cell.angle_alpha   90.00
_cell.angle_beta   90.00
_cell.angle_gamma   90.00
#
_symmetry.space_group_name_H-M   'P 1'
#
loop_
_entity.id
_entity.type
_entity.pdbx_description
1 polymer ?
#
loop_
_entity_poly.entity_id
_entity_poly.type
_entity_poly.pdbx_seq_one_letter_code
_entity_poly.pdbx_strand_id
1 'polypeptide(L)'
;MKTTKSWGSKVGYASAAALLLVTLAGPASVFAETAAAAKTGSAAVIEKTTSSVVAIIGKPGEGKKVESRYQLAHGTGVIVRSEGYILTNAHVVKDMRNITVVTSDGKSYAGRTTHYDEESDLALVKIEASGLTPATFASPSDIQVGEQVMAIGTPLSFALRNSVTSGIVSGMERSVHSSYSLIQTDAAINPGNSGGALVNMKGQVIGINTLKYVEYGVDSLGFAIPVDTVQHVLGHFFKYGKVKRPYVGVELNESWEAVVGIPSGSGLEVTYVEAESPAAKAGLKKGDIIQSIGQTSVNTLVGYNEALKKYLPQEKISLTLRSGGQSKTVELVLGEVKTADVKLVQDAAGSYIDSDQGKTRIGDSHYGWSMRYPAGLIQMNQSDEGSVTFRDAKEEYAITIHVEENQSADLSPYGLLRKLDGEAETVLERRYVEEGSQPYAKLVGKADGEYYYQARAFHKGDQVYYLTLLVSEEADYQNNAKRSSYEDLLDTFTLAFDKQDKALKDISSYEDKNTVATEYGISFDLPANWEEGYGEGMTYTHTEEDVDLSVRVSSVSSGDTLKDWAARDEERFKRTYVEEYRKVEAPADITVDGVPALSQRFAYTMGDEWKHALVLYIFKDKYKYELQFEYAEEAQEAAEKTMADLIASVHFPKDSMNASIGFIQDENELLKDTDTVTVTSEKYGYSIVVPESWSTTSREDFDSRYAEYLSQLGTGRTFYFYGGSIKLSAVEDGHLAETVSRIEKEHQTNHGIDAEYVYTVSDEPMLGLTVKKFALQYISKDIPYTLNQYVFEKNGVVYTMEVRVNEAVKTDALWAQIQQAAASITFQEPKQ
;
A
#
# COMPACT_ATOMS: atom_id res chain seq x y z
N MET A 1 65.70 -28.55 -32.62
CA MET A 1 66.13 -27.39 -33.44
C MET A 1 65.56 -26.15 -32.73
N LYS A 2 66.25 -25.29 -31.96
CA LYS A 2 67.55 -24.58 -32.09
C LYS A 2 67.64 -23.86 -33.44
N THR A 3 67.81 -22.52 -33.57
CA THR A 3 68.74 -21.59 -32.88
C THR A 3 68.56 -20.08 -33.26
N THR A 4 68.93 -19.16 -32.33
CA THR A 4 69.66 -17.84 -32.45
C THR A 4 68.98 -16.60 -33.12
N LYS A 5 69.20 -15.32 -32.73
CA LYS A 5 70.49 -14.60 -32.46
C LYS A 5 70.32 -13.18 -31.79
N SER A 6 71.35 -12.78 -31.01
CA SER A 6 71.93 -11.47 -30.51
C SER A 6 71.28 -10.09 -30.79
N TRP A 7 71.56 -8.93 -30.14
CA TRP A 7 72.60 -8.35 -29.23
C TRP A 7 72.08 -6.94 -28.79
N GLY A 8 72.48 -6.23 -27.73
CA GLY A 8 73.52 -6.36 -26.72
C GLY A 8 73.37 -5.25 -25.65
N SER A 9 74.08 -5.43 -24.54
CA SER A 9 74.07 -4.62 -23.31
C SER A 9 75.32 -3.74 -23.20
N LYS A 10 75.29 -2.73 -22.31
CA LYS A 10 76.45 -2.35 -21.47
C LYS A 10 76.04 -1.50 -20.26
N VAL A 11 76.74 -1.78 -19.16
CA VAL A 11 76.58 -1.35 -17.77
C VAL A 11 77.57 -0.21 -17.46
N GLY A 12 77.25 0.63 -16.46
CA GLY A 12 77.92 1.91 -16.14
C GLY A 12 79.15 1.82 -15.24
N TYR A 13 79.54 2.97 -14.65
CA TYR A 13 80.16 3.17 -13.33
C TYR A 13 80.40 4.67 -13.06
N ALA A 14 80.43 5.02 -11.77
CA ALA A 14 80.42 6.35 -11.17
C ALA A 14 81.77 7.10 -11.14
N SER A 15 81.74 8.42 -10.86
CA SER A 15 82.54 9.10 -9.81
C SER A 15 82.36 10.62 -9.85
N ALA A 16 82.31 11.24 -8.66
CA ALA A 16 82.26 12.67 -8.42
C ALA A 16 83.67 13.28 -8.26
N ALA A 17 83.87 14.53 -8.71
CA ALA A 17 84.90 15.45 -8.20
C ALA A 17 84.60 16.90 -8.64
N ALA A 18 84.94 17.85 -7.77
CA ALA A 18 84.57 19.27 -7.79
C ALA A 18 85.71 20.20 -8.27
N LEU A 19 85.43 21.52 -8.27
CA LEU A 19 86.31 22.73 -8.40
C LEU A 19 86.71 23.18 -9.83
N LEU A 20 86.77 24.47 -10.23
CA LEU A 20 86.49 25.79 -9.62
C LEU A 20 86.59 26.92 -10.70
N LEU A 21 85.83 28.03 -10.52
CA LEU A 21 86.04 29.45 -10.93
C LEU A 21 86.18 29.88 -12.42
N VAL A 22 85.40 30.89 -12.85
CA VAL A 22 85.75 32.34 -12.85
C VAL A 22 84.51 33.20 -13.17
N THR A 23 84.47 34.35 -12.50
CA THR A 23 83.51 35.47 -12.43
C THR A 23 83.24 36.26 -13.70
N LEU A 24 82.05 36.89 -13.81
CA LEU A 24 81.89 38.31 -14.18
C LEU A 24 80.58 38.90 -13.64
N ALA A 25 80.67 40.11 -13.09
CA ALA A 25 79.65 40.86 -12.37
C ALA A 25 78.83 41.79 -13.28
N GLY A 26 77.58 42.09 -12.90
CA GLY A 26 76.80 43.23 -13.43
C GLY A 26 75.27 43.08 -13.25
N PRO A 27 74.49 44.16 -13.02
CA PRO A 27 73.53 44.20 -11.93
C PRO A 27 72.04 44.09 -12.31
N ALA A 28 71.23 44.12 -11.24
CA ALA A 28 69.80 43.87 -11.12
C ALA A 28 68.82 44.86 -11.79
N SER A 29 67.59 44.34 -11.91
CA SER A 29 66.27 44.99 -11.78
C SER A 29 65.78 45.95 -12.87
N VAL A 30 64.72 45.55 -13.59
CA VAL A 30 63.51 46.36 -13.88
C VAL A 30 62.34 45.39 -14.21
N PHE A 31 61.33 45.35 -13.33
CA PHE A 31 59.90 45.06 -13.53
C PHE A 31 59.43 44.12 -14.67
N ALA A 32 58.82 43.00 -14.26
CA ALA A 32 57.64 42.46 -14.91
C ALA A 32 56.66 41.98 -13.82
N GLU A 33 55.94 42.94 -13.27
CA GLU A 33 54.71 42.72 -12.51
C GLU A 33 53.68 42.19 -13.51
N THR A 34 53.51 40.87 -13.61
CA THR A 34 52.43 40.28 -14.40
C THR A 34 51.11 40.51 -13.67
N ALA A 35 50.40 41.55 -14.08
CA ALA A 35 49.00 41.75 -13.79
C ALA A 35 48.22 40.47 -14.14
N ALA A 36 47.58 39.86 -13.14
CA ALA A 36 46.56 38.86 -13.35
C ALA A 36 45.43 39.52 -14.15
N ALA A 37 45.29 39.15 -15.43
CA ALA A 37 44.15 39.58 -16.23
C ALA A 37 42.86 39.10 -15.54
N ALA A 38 41.96 40.02 -15.20
CA ALA A 38 40.66 39.68 -14.62
C ALA A 38 39.92 38.74 -15.58
N LYS A 39 39.49 37.58 -15.09
CA LYS A 39 38.65 36.66 -15.87
C LYS A 39 37.36 37.40 -16.27
N THR A 40 36.89 37.19 -17.50
CA THR A 40 35.64 37.78 -18.02
C THR A 40 34.71 36.68 -18.54
N GLY A 41 33.41 36.97 -18.66
CA GLY A 41 32.41 36.01 -19.15
C GLY A 41 32.22 34.81 -18.22
N SER A 42 31.95 33.63 -18.79
CA SER A 42 31.65 32.40 -18.04
C SER A 42 32.73 32.03 -17.02
N ALA A 43 34.01 32.30 -17.31
CA ALA A 43 35.11 32.01 -16.40
C ALA A 43 35.04 32.79 -15.08
N ALA A 44 34.56 34.04 -15.12
CA ALA A 44 34.36 34.87 -13.93
C ALA A 44 33.18 34.38 -13.09
N VAL A 45 32.10 33.94 -13.76
CA VAL A 45 30.92 33.39 -13.09
C VAL A 45 31.28 32.11 -12.36
N ILE A 46 31.97 31.18 -13.04
CA ILE A 46 32.43 29.91 -12.45
C ILE A 46 33.32 30.17 -11.23
N GLU A 47 34.31 31.07 -11.34
CA GLU A 47 35.18 31.42 -10.22
C GLU A 47 34.41 31.97 -9.02
N LYS A 48 33.35 32.75 -9.26
CA LYS A 48 32.49 33.29 -8.20
C LYS A 48 31.59 32.23 -7.55
N THR A 49 31.16 31.21 -8.30
CA THR A 49 30.13 30.25 -7.84
C THR A 49 30.68 28.92 -7.35
N THR A 50 31.84 28.48 -7.85
CA THR A 50 32.38 27.15 -7.55
C THR A 50 32.67 26.94 -6.06
N SER A 51 33.05 27.97 -5.31
CA SER A 51 33.28 27.88 -3.85
C SER A 51 32.02 27.61 -3.02
N SER A 52 30.85 27.83 -3.61
CA SER A 52 29.54 27.57 -2.99
C SER A 52 28.93 26.23 -3.38
N VAL A 53 29.58 25.46 -4.27
CA VAL A 53 29.10 24.15 -4.73
C VAL A 53 29.98 23.05 -4.16
N VAL A 54 29.35 21.97 -3.68
CA VAL A 54 30.03 20.84 -3.04
C VAL A 54 29.61 19.53 -3.69
N ALA A 55 30.48 18.53 -3.63
CA ALA A 55 30.12 17.16 -3.97
C ALA A 55 29.62 16.44 -2.71
N ILE A 56 28.59 15.62 -2.85
CA ILE A 56 28.05 14.76 -1.80
C ILE A 56 28.27 13.32 -2.23
N ILE A 57 28.89 12.50 -1.39
CA ILE A 57 29.09 11.07 -1.64
C ILE A 57 28.68 10.25 -0.41
N GLY A 58 28.27 9.00 -0.65
CA GLY A 58 27.94 8.07 0.41
C GLY A 58 27.70 6.67 -0.12
N LYS A 59 27.37 5.75 0.78
CA LYS A 59 26.95 4.39 0.40
C LYS A 59 25.46 4.42 0.01
N PRO A 60 25.05 3.74 -1.08
CA PRO A 60 23.64 3.55 -1.39
C PRO A 60 22.89 2.84 -0.25
N GLY A 61 21.57 3.08 -0.15
CA GLY A 61 20.66 2.31 0.71
C GLY A 61 20.48 0.86 0.24
N GLU A 62 19.81 0.04 1.04
CA GLU A 62 19.63 -1.40 0.79
C GLU A 62 18.85 -1.71 -0.51
N GLY A 63 19.14 -2.85 -1.15
CA GLY A 63 18.42 -3.35 -2.34
C GLY A 63 19.10 -3.17 -3.71
N LYS A 64 20.25 -2.49 -3.81
CA LYS A 64 21.05 -2.40 -5.06
C LYS A 64 22.33 -3.23 -4.94
N LYS A 65 22.53 -4.21 -5.84
CA LYS A 65 23.80 -4.97 -5.94
C LYS A 65 24.97 -3.99 -6.05
N VAL A 66 25.81 -3.92 -5.01
CA VAL A 66 27.08 -3.20 -5.05
C VAL A 66 28.15 -4.18 -5.52
N GLU A 67 28.45 -4.17 -6.82
CA GLU A 67 29.47 -5.04 -7.41
C GLU A 67 30.90 -4.63 -7.00
N SER A 68 31.08 -3.44 -6.41
CA SER A 68 32.39 -2.93 -6.02
C SER A 68 32.34 -1.95 -4.85
N ARG A 69 33.32 -2.03 -3.93
CA ARG A 69 33.53 -1.05 -2.83
C ARG A 69 33.75 0.40 -3.28
N TYR A 70 33.94 0.63 -4.58
CA TYR A 70 34.11 1.96 -5.19
C TYR A 70 32.80 2.53 -5.77
N GLN A 71 31.68 1.80 -5.69
CA GLN A 71 30.39 2.21 -6.21
C GLN A 71 29.63 3.05 -5.16
N LEU A 72 30.05 4.31 -5.01
CA LEU A 72 29.40 5.28 -4.12
C LEU A 72 28.20 5.94 -4.81
N ALA A 73 27.12 6.12 -4.06
CA ALA A 73 26.10 7.10 -4.42
C ALA A 73 26.72 8.49 -4.38
N HIS A 74 26.38 9.34 -5.33
CA HIS A 74 26.91 10.70 -5.38
C HIS A 74 25.87 11.68 -5.90
N GLY A 75 26.03 12.93 -5.49
CA GLY A 75 25.24 14.07 -5.95
C GLY A 75 25.99 15.37 -5.70
N THR A 76 25.28 16.47 -5.85
CA THR A 76 25.82 17.81 -5.64
C THR A 76 25.03 18.53 -4.55
N GLY A 77 25.64 19.48 -3.86
CA GLY A 77 24.96 20.40 -2.97
C GLY A 77 25.41 21.84 -3.14
N VAL A 78 24.63 22.77 -2.62
CA VAL A 78 24.87 24.21 -2.62
C VAL A 78 24.95 24.71 -1.19
N ILE A 79 26.03 25.38 -0.82
CA ILE A 79 26.20 25.98 0.50
C ILE A 79 25.24 27.16 0.64
N VAL A 80 24.36 27.11 1.64
CA VAL A 80 23.34 28.15 1.90
C VAL A 80 23.62 28.96 3.17
N ARG A 81 24.49 28.49 4.06
CA ARG A 81 25.02 29.27 5.20
C ARG A 81 26.49 28.96 5.46
N SER A 82 27.21 29.96 5.99
CA SER A 82 28.65 29.89 6.26
C SER A 82 29.03 28.84 7.30
N GLU A 83 28.08 28.41 8.13
CA GLU A 83 28.24 27.43 9.22
C GLU A 83 28.00 25.98 8.78
N GLY A 84 28.08 25.71 7.47
CA GLY A 84 28.05 24.33 6.95
C GLY A 84 26.66 23.79 6.66
N TYR A 85 25.69 24.64 6.33
CA TYR A 85 24.38 24.19 5.82
C TYR A 85 24.40 24.11 4.29
N ILE A 86 24.04 22.95 3.76
CA ILE A 86 24.12 22.60 2.35
C ILE A 86 22.74 22.14 1.88
N LEU A 87 22.20 22.82 0.88
CA LEU A 87 20.99 22.42 0.18
C LEU A 87 21.34 21.39 -0.90
N THR A 88 20.52 20.35 -1.04
CA THR A 88 20.61 19.33 -2.10
C THR A 88 19.20 18.79 -2.38
N ASN A 89 19.07 17.75 -3.21
CA ASN A 89 17.79 17.09 -3.42
C ASN A 89 17.50 16.03 -2.36
N ALA A 90 16.22 15.79 -2.07
CA ALA A 90 15.80 14.75 -1.14
C ALA A 90 16.22 13.37 -1.64
N HIS A 91 15.99 13.05 -2.92
CA HIS A 91 16.35 11.74 -3.48
C HIS A 91 17.87 11.46 -3.49
N VAL A 92 18.71 12.49 -3.39
CA VAL A 92 20.17 12.31 -3.31
C VAL A 92 20.57 11.75 -1.96
N VAL A 93 19.95 12.23 -0.88
CA VAL A 93 20.41 11.93 0.48
C VAL A 93 19.50 11.00 1.26
N LYS A 94 18.21 10.84 0.88
CA LYS A 94 17.20 10.13 1.69
C LYS A 94 17.52 8.67 1.99
N ASP A 95 18.28 8.01 1.12
CA ASP A 95 18.71 6.61 1.30
C ASP A 95 20.24 6.51 1.44
N MET A 96 20.96 7.65 1.49
CA MET A 96 22.41 7.69 1.43
C MET A 96 23.05 7.56 2.81
N ARG A 97 23.83 6.50 3.01
CA ARG A 97 24.57 6.27 4.26
C ARG A 97 25.98 6.86 4.22
N ASN A 98 26.56 7.15 5.38
CA ASN A 98 27.93 7.71 5.52
C ASN A 98 28.15 8.97 4.65
N ILE A 99 27.23 9.95 4.72
CA ILE A 99 27.32 11.16 3.90
C ILE A 99 28.66 11.87 4.16
N THR A 100 29.44 12.03 3.10
CA THR A 100 30.66 12.83 3.08
C THR A 100 30.47 13.96 2.09
N VAL A 101 30.68 15.18 2.56
CA VAL A 101 30.67 16.38 1.72
C VAL A 101 32.09 16.76 1.39
N VAL A 102 32.37 17.01 0.11
CA VAL A 102 33.67 17.46 -0.37
C VAL A 102 33.54 18.85 -0.99
N THR A 103 34.23 19.82 -0.41
CA THR A 103 34.24 21.21 -0.88
C THR A 103 35.09 21.37 -2.14
N SER A 104 34.93 22.50 -2.85
CA SER A 104 35.62 22.75 -4.11
C SER A 104 37.15 22.77 -4.00
N ASP A 105 37.69 23.12 -2.82
CA ASP A 105 39.12 23.07 -2.49
C ASP A 105 39.60 21.67 -2.09
N GLY A 106 38.72 20.67 -2.11
CA GLY A 106 39.03 19.26 -1.88
C GLY A 106 39.00 18.82 -0.42
N LYS A 107 38.56 19.67 0.52
CA LYS A 107 38.39 19.25 1.92
C LYS A 107 37.13 18.40 2.07
N SER A 108 37.23 17.35 2.88
CA SER A 108 36.13 16.43 3.16
C SER A 108 35.61 16.61 4.58
N TYR A 109 34.29 16.58 4.72
CA TYR A 109 33.58 16.72 6.00
C TYR A 109 32.53 15.63 6.12
N ALA A 110 32.41 15.02 7.31
CA ALA A 110 31.26 14.19 7.62
C ALA A 110 29.99 15.06 7.62
N GLY A 111 28.98 14.62 6.89
CA GLY A 111 27.68 15.29 6.78
C GLY A 111 26.57 14.47 7.39
N ARG A 112 25.51 15.16 7.81
CA ARG A 112 24.25 14.54 8.20
C ARG A 112 23.06 15.24 7.58
N THR A 113 22.07 14.50 7.13
CA THR A 113 20.78 15.09 6.72
C THR A 113 20.07 15.61 7.96
N THR A 114 19.65 16.87 7.95
CA THR A 114 18.94 17.52 9.06
C THR A 114 17.44 17.62 8.81
N HIS A 115 17.06 17.91 7.56
CA HIS A 115 15.68 18.04 7.12
C HIS A 115 15.62 17.63 5.66
N TYR A 116 14.50 17.09 5.22
CA TYR A 116 14.22 16.89 3.81
C TYR A 116 12.71 16.94 3.60
N ASP A 117 12.34 17.15 2.34
CA ASP A 117 10.99 17.23 1.89
C ASP A 117 10.90 16.59 0.50
N GLU A 118 10.30 15.41 0.44
CA GLU A 118 10.25 14.62 -0.80
C GLU A 118 9.35 15.26 -1.86
N GLU A 119 8.29 15.94 -1.45
CA GLU A 119 7.32 16.55 -2.36
C GLU A 119 7.92 17.73 -3.16
N SER A 120 8.79 18.54 -2.54
CA SER A 120 9.61 19.54 -3.25
C SER A 120 10.94 18.99 -3.76
N ASP A 121 11.28 17.75 -3.41
CA ASP A 121 12.58 17.12 -3.64
C ASP A 121 13.78 17.95 -3.12
N LEU A 122 13.66 18.57 -1.94
CA LEU A 122 14.74 19.37 -1.34
C LEU A 122 15.17 18.82 0.02
N ALA A 123 16.47 18.88 0.32
CA ALA A 123 17.04 18.44 1.58
C ALA A 123 18.16 19.35 2.07
N LEU A 124 18.35 19.36 3.39
CA LEU A 124 19.36 20.15 4.07
C LEU A 124 20.36 19.24 4.80
N VAL A 125 21.60 19.25 4.36
CA VAL A 125 22.72 18.55 4.98
C VAL A 125 23.53 19.53 5.83
N LYS A 126 23.94 19.09 7.03
CA LYS A 126 24.82 19.85 7.94
C LYS A 126 26.18 19.17 8.03
N ILE A 127 27.23 19.98 7.90
CA ILE A 127 28.63 19.60 8.17
C ILE A 127 29.21 20.49 9.27
N GLU A 128 30.20 19.99 10.01
CA GLU A 128 30.91 20.80 11.00
C GLU A 128 32.07 21.57 10.36
N ALA A 129 31.74 22.69 9.71
CA ALA A 129 32.67 23.63 9.09
C ALA A 129 32.16 25.07 9.27
N SER A 130 33.07 26.04 9.24
CA SER A 130 32.76 27.47 9.32
C SER A 130 33.57 28.26 8.29
N GLY A 131 33.14 29.48 7.97
CA GLY A 131 33.81 30.33 6.99
C GLY A 131 33.63 29.87 5.54
N LEU A 132 32.62 29.02 5.27
CA LEU A 132 32.26 28.64 3.91
C LEU A 132 31.62 29.83 3.18
N THR A 133 31.67 29.84 1.84
CA THR A 133 31.06 30.89 1.00
C THR A 133 29.65 30.47 0.59
N PRO A 134 28.57 31.08 1.12
CA PRO A 134 27.21 30.75 0.69
C PRO A 134 26.93 31.26 -0.71
N ALA A 135 26.09 30.52 -1.44
CA ALA A 135 25.60 30.96 -2.73
C ALA A 135 24.70 32.20 -2.59
N THR A 136 24.72 33.06 -3.62
CA THR A 136 23.77 34.18 -3.72
C THR A 136 22.58 33.73 -4.57
N PHE A 137 21.35 33.96 -4.10
CA PHE A 137 20.13 33.64 -4.84
C PHE A 137 19.66 34.83 -5.68
N ALA A 138 19.08 34.55 -6.85
CA ALA A 138 18.43 35.56 -7.68
C ALA A 138 17.03 35.91 -7.14
N SER A 139 16.48 37.04 -7.60
CA SER A 139 15.04 37.30 -7.45
C SER A 139 14.27 36.46 -8.47
N PRO A 140 13.15 35.82 -8.10
CA PRO A 140 12.30 35.09 -9.06
C PRO A 140 11.85 35.96 -10.24
N SER A 141 11.61 37.26 -10.00
CA SER A 141 11.21 38.25 -11.02
C SER A 141 12.26 38.52 -12.10
N ASP A 142 13.52 38.13 -11.85
CA ASP A 142 14.65 38.48 -12.71
C ASP A 142 14.95 37.38 -13.74
N ILE A 143 14.29 36.22 -13.65
CA ILE A 143 14.54 35.05 -14.48
C ILE A 143 13.70 35.14 -15.76
N GLN A 144 14.32 34.97 -16.92
CA GLN A 144 13.62 35.06 -18.21
C GLN A 144 13.99 33.89 -19.14
N VAL A 145 13.01 33.43 -19.91
CA VAL A 145 13.25 32.47 -21.00
C VAL A 145 14.23 33.07 -22.01
N GLY A 146 15.23 32.27 -22.40
CA GLY A 146 16.33 32.69 -23.28
C GLY A 146 17.54 33.26 -22.54
N GLU A 147 17.47 33.49 -21.22
CA GLU A 147 18.63 33.89 -20.43
C GLU A 147 19.67 32.77 -20.39
N GLN A 148 20.95 33.13 -20.57
CA GLN A 148 22.06 32.17 -20.49
C GLN A 148 22.28 31.73 -19.06
N VAL A 149 22.44 30.41 -18.89
CA VAL A 149 22.63 29.76 -17.59
C VAL A 149 23.79 28.78 -17.63
N MET A 150 24.27 28.44 -16.44
CA MET A 150 25.25 27.38 -16.23
C MET A 150 24.77 26.44 -15.13
N ALA A 151 24.81 25.15 -15.39
CA ALA A 151 24.59 24.11 -14.39
C ALA A 151 25.94 23.64 -13.86
N ILE A 152 26.08 23.59 -12.53
CA ILE A 152 27.33 23.22 -11.84
C ILE A 152 27.06 22.00 -10.96
N GLY A 153 27.84 20.94 -11.13
CA GLY A 153 27.68 19.73 -10.33
C GLY A 153 28.76 18.66 -10.49
N THR A 154 28.43 17.45 -10.08
CA THR A 154 29.32 16.27 -10.04
C THR A 154 28.74 15.15 -10.89
N PRO A 155 28.78 15.24 -12.23
CA PRO A 155 28.11 14.29 -13.11
C PRO A 155 28.85 12.95 -13.16
N LEU A 156 28.10 11.85 -13.25
CA LEU A 156 28.50 10.47 -13.56
C LEU A 156 29.47 9.79 -12.59
N SER A 157 30.49 10.49 -12.10
CA SER A 157 31.45 10.00 -11.11
C SER A 157 32.01 11.16 -10.28
N PHE A 158 32.40 10.86 -9.05
CA PHE A 158 33.05 11.83 -8.16
C PHE A 158 34.35 12.44 -8.73
N ALA A 159 35.03 11.75 -9.65
CA ALA A 159 36.20 12.27 -10.34
C ALA A 159 35.89 13.51 -11.20
N LEU A 160 34.62 13.69 -11.60
CA LEU A 160 34.14 14.79 -12.43
C LEU A 160 33.48 15.93 -11.62
N ARG A 161 33.70 15.99 -10.29
CA ARG A 161 33.16 17.07 -9.44
C ARG A 161 33.51 18.47 -9.95
N ASN A 162 32.61 19.42 -9.74
CA ASN A 162 32.69 20.80 -10.23
C ASN A 162 32.68 20.92 -11.77
N SER A 163 32.03 19.98 -12.46
CA SER A 163 31.76 20.12 -13.90
C SER A 163 30.74 21.22 -14.14
N VAL A 164 30.94 21.98 -15.21
CA VAL A 164 30.06 23.07 -15.63
C VAL A 164 29.54 22.76 -17.03
N THR A 165 28.23 22.85 -17.19
CA THR A 165 27.56 22.82 -18.49
C THR A 165 26.82 24.14 -18.68
N SER A 166 26.72 24.62 -19.91
CA SER A 166 26.03 25.89 -20.22
C SER A 166 24.87 25.62 -21.15
N GLY A 167 23.84 26.46 -21.02
CA GLY A 167 22.65 26.46 -21.85
C GLY A 167 21.87 27.75 -21.62
N ILE A 168 20.56 27.69 -21.80
CA ILE A 168 19.62 28.77 -21.53
C ILE A 168 18.48 28.27 -20.63
N VAL A 169 17.69 29.22 -20.11
CA VAL A 169 16.34 28.92 -19.65
C VAL A 169 15.47 28.64 -20.88
N SER A 170 15.12 27.38 -21.10
CA SER A 170 14.32 26.93 -22.26
C SER A 170 12.82 27.11 -22.02
N GLY A 171 12.40 27.14 -20.76
CA GLY A 171 11.01 27.31 -20.37
C GLY A 171 10.87 27.49 -18.86
N MET A 172 9.75 28.07 -18.45
CA MET A 172 9.37 28.24 -17.06
C MET A 172 8.03 27.54 -16.81
N GLU A 173 7.65 27.40 -15.54
CA GLU A 173 6.33 26.91 -15.12
C GLU A 173 5.99 25.52 -15.69
N ARG A 174 6.98 24.61 -15.69
CA ARG A 174 6.78 23.24 -16.16
C ARG A 174 6.28 22.33 -15.03
N SER A 175 5.25 21.54 -15.31
CA SER A 175 4.58 20.64 -14.34
C SER A 175 5.00 19.17 -14.43
N VAL A 176 6.11 18.85 -15.11
CA VAL A 176 6.50 17.48 -15.50
C VAL A 176 6.62 16.54 -14.29
N HIS A 177 5.55 15.78 -14.02
CA HIS A 177 5.43 14.82 -12.90
C HIS A 177 5.90 15.37 -11.54
N SER A 178 5.69 16.66 -11.29
CA SER A 178 6.08 17.34 -10.05
C SER A 178 4.89 18.06 -9.42
N SER A 179 4.86 18.13 -8.09
CA SER A 179 3.85 18.88 -7.34
C SER A 179 3.99 20.40 -7.51
N TYR A 180 5.17 20.88 -7.92
CA TYR A 180 5.49 22.30 -8.09
C TYR A 180 6.02 22.59 -9.49
N SER A 181 6.03 23.88 -9.85
CA SER A 181 6.58 24.33 -11.12
C SER A 181 8.11 24.16 -11.19
N LEU A 182 8.62 23.81 -12.36
CA LEU A 182 10.06 23.65 -12.64
C LEU A 182 10.55 24.64 -13.72
N ILE A 183 11.83 25.00 -13.64
CA ILE A 183 12.58 25.64 -14.73
C ILE A 183 13.07 24.56 -15.68
N GLN A 184 12.86 24.74 -16.97
CA GLN A 184 13.43 23.89 -18.02
C GLN A 184 14.70 24.54 -18.57
N THR A 185 15.75 23.74 -18.78
CA THR A 185 17.01 24.18 -19.39
C THR A 185 17.54 23.14 -20.37
N ASP A 186 18.25 23.60 -21.40
CA ASP A 186 19.03 22.77 -22.31
C ASP A 186 20.50 22.60 -21.86
N ALA A 187 20.89 23.22 -20.74
CA ALA A 187 22.17 22.91 -20.10
C ALA A 187 22.19 21.42 -19.73
N ALA A 188 23.27 20.72 -20.07
CA ALA A 188 23.35 19.29 -19.86
C ALA A 188 23.29 18.93 -18.36
N ILE A 189 22.16 18.35 -17.94
CA ILE A 189 21.95 17.75 -16.62
C ILE A 189 22.07 16.24 -16.77
N ASN A 190 22.98 15.61 -16.02
CA ASN A 190 23.19 14.16 -16.01
C ASN A 190 23.13 13.66 -14.56
N PRO A 191 22.94 12.34 -14.33
CA PRO A 191 23.03 11.76 -13.00
C PRO A 191 24.28 12.25 -12.25
N GLY A 192 24.10 12.71 -11.01
CA GLY A 192 25.15 13.34 -10.20
C GLY A 192 25.16 14.88 -10.18
N ASN A 193 24.53 15.55 -11.18
CA ASN A 193 24.28 17.00 -11.13
C ASN A 193 23.09 17.35 -10.20
N SER A 194 22.26 16.38 -9.84
CA SER A 194 21.14 16.56 -8.92
C SER A 194 21.61 17.13 -7.59
N GLY A 195 20.90 18.16 -7.12
CA GLY A 195 21.20 18.97 -5.95
C GLY A 195 22.17 20.12 -6.24
N GLY A 196 22.70 20.23 -7.46
CA GLY A 196 23.62 21.27 -7.90
C GLY A 196 22.93 22.56 -8.33
N ALA A 197 23.72 23.64 -8.43
CA ALA A 197 23.20 24.96 -8.77
C ALA A 197 22.95 25.12 -10.28
N LEU A 198 21.81 25.71 -10.64
CA LEU A 198 21.61 26.40 -11.90
C LEU A 198 21.82 27.90 -11.65
N VAL A 199 22.81 28.50 -12.31
CA VAL A 199 23.19 29.90 -12.09
C VAL A 199 23.04 30.76 -13.33
N ASN A 200 22.66 32.01 -13.14
CA ASN A 200 22.68 33.02 -14.19
C ASN A 200 24.09 33.60 -14.42
N MET A 201 24.24 34.46 -15.43
CA MET A 201 25.51 35.11 -15.76
C MET A 201 26.00 36.14 -14.72
N LYS A 202 25.20 36.44 -13.68
CA LYS A 202 25.63 37.24 -12.51
C LYS A 202 26.23 36.36 -11.40
N GLY A 203 26.21 35.04 -11.57
CA GLY A 203 26.60 34.05 -10.57
C GLY A 203 25.60 33.92 -9.42
N GLN A 204 24.32 34.19 -9.70
CA GLN A 204 23.24 33.98 -8.75
C GLN A 204 22.52 32.68 -9.08
N VAL A 205 22.18 31.89 -8.05
CA VAL A 205 21.40 30.67 -8.17
C VAL A 205 19.96 31.03 -8.51
N ILE A 206 19.47 30.50 -9.63
CA ILE A 206 18.08 30.64 -10.09
C ILE A 206 17.26 29.36 -9.85
N GLY A 207 17.93 28.24 -9.58
CA GLY A 207 17.29 26.97 -9.22
C GLY A 207 18.28 25.87 -8.83
N ILE A 208 17.73 24.74 -8.39
CA ILE A 208 18.49 23.53 -8.02
C ILE A 208 18.17 22.41 -9.01
N ASN A 209 19.18 21.90 -9.70
CA ASN A 209 19.02 20.83 -10.69
C ASN A 209 18.45 19.58 -10.01
N THR A 210 17.41 18.96 -10.57
CA THR A 210 16.77 17.77 -9.98
C THR A 210 16.68 16.62 -10.98
N LEU A 211 15.88 16.80 -12.04
CA LEU A 211 15.47 15.75 -12.96
C LEU A 211 16.08 15.95 -14.35
N LYS A 212 16.32 14.82 -15.02
CA LYS A 212 16.49 14.74 -16.48
C LYS A 212 15.45 13.76 -16.99
N TYR A 213 14.75 14.10 -18.05
CA TYR A 213 13.93 13.12 -18.76
C TYR A 213 14.89 12.17 -19.53
N VAL A 214 14.77 10.86 -19.31
CA VAL A 214 15.64 9.85 -19.95
C VAL A 214 14.78 8.89 -20.75
N GLU A 215 14.60 9.18 -22.03
CA GLU A 215 13.97 8.29 -23.01
C GLU A 215 14.88 8.17 -24.23
N TYR A 216 14.81 7.04 -24.96
CA TYR A 216 15.72 6.76 -26.09
C TYR A 216 15.58 7.84 -27.18
N GLY A 217 16.61 8.67 -27.37
CA GLY A 217 16.61 9.77 -28.34
C GLY A 217 16.20 11.15 -27.82
N VAL A 218 15.99 11.32 -26.50
CA VAL A 218 15.77 12.64 -25.88
C VAL A 218 17.07 13.17 -25.27
N ASP A 219 17.66 14.19 -25.90
CA ASP A 219 18.83 14.93 -25.42
C ASP A 219 18.47 16.35 -24.97
N SER A 220 19.24 16.91 -24.03
CA SER A 220 19.16 18.32 -23.59
C SER A 220 17.79 18.78 -23.04
N LEU A 221 17.10 17.93 -22.29
CA LEU A 221 15.88 18.27 -21.54
C LEU A 221 16.12 18.10 -20.02
N GLY A 222 16.60 19.17 -19.38
CA GLY A 222 16.88 19.23 -17.94
C GLY A 222 15.90 20.10 -17.18
N PHE A 223 15.72 19.80 -15.89
CA PHE A 223 14.82 20.54 -15.00
C PHE A 223 15.50 20.96 -13.69
N ALA A 224 15.13 22.14 -13.19
CA ALA A 224 15.57 22.68 -11.92
C ALA A 224 14.41 23.22 -11.09
N ILE A 225 14.48 22.98 -9.77
CA ILE A 225 13.56 23.53 -8.78
C ILE A 225 13.80 25.04 -8.67
N PRO A 226 12.79 25.90 -8.93
CA PRO A 226 12.96 27.34 -8.96
C PRO A 226 13.37 27.96 -7.62
N VAL A 227 14.06 29.10 -7.68
CA VAL A 227 14.57 29.80 -6.48
C VAL A 227 13.49 30.22 -5.48
N ASP A 228 12.26 30.51 -5.93
CA ASP A 228 11.15 30.86 -5.02
C ASP A 228 10.72 29.65 -4.19
N THR A 229 10.59 28.46 -4.80
CA THR A 229 10.32 27.20 -4.08
C THR A 229 11.47 26.87 -3.13
N VAL A 230 12.72 27.03 -3.57
CA VAL A 230 13.92 26.85 -2.73
C VAL A 230 13.89 27.76 -1.50
N GLN A 231 13.60 29.05 -1.69
CA GLN A 231 13.54 30.03 -0.59
C GLN A 231 12.40 29.74 0.37
N HIS A 232 11.23 29.35 -0.14
CA HIS A 232 10.09 28.93 0.68
C HIS A 232 10.46 27.75 1.58
N VAL A 233 11.02 26.68 0.99
CA VAL A 233 11.40 25.47 1.72
C VAL A 233 12.51 25.73 2.73
N LEU A 234 13.56 26.48 2.36
CA LEU A 234 14.61 26.88 3.31
C LEU A 234 14.04 27.69 4.48
N GLY A 235 13.14 28.63 4.21
CA GLY A 235 12.47 29.41 5.24
C GLY A 235 11.70 28.52 6.22
N HIS A 236 11.01 27.51 5.71
CA HIS A 236 10.27 26.54 6.52
C HIS A 236 11.19 25.61 7.31
N PHE A 237 12.22 25.03 6.69
CA PHE A 237 13.21 24.19 7.39
C PHE A 237 13.88 24.94 8.54
N PHE A 238 14.32 26.19 8.32
CA PHE A 238 14.98 26.95 9.38
C PHE A 238 14.04 27.41 10.50
N LYS A 239 12.75 27.61 10.20
CA LYS A 239 11.78 28.14 11.18
C LYS A 239 11.01 27.05 11.92
N TYR A 240 10.67 25.97 11.23
CA TYR A 240 9.74 24.94 11.72
C TYR A 240 10.37 23.53 11.75
N GLY A 241 11.55 23.33 11.15
CA GLY A 241 12.15 22.01 10.98
C GLY A 241 11.45 21.12 9.95
N LYS A 242 10.39 21.60 9.29
CA LYS A 242 9.67 20.90 8.22
C LYS A 242 8.92 21.89 7.35
N VAL A 243 8.56 21.47 6.14
CA VAL A 243 7.68 22.26 5.26
C VAL A 243 6.24 22.11 5.74
N LYS A 244 5.69 23.17 6.36
CA LYS A 244 4.27 23.24 6.70
C LYS A 244 3.44 23.51 5.43
N ARG A 245 2.53 22.59 5.07
CA ARG A 245 1.65 22.73 3.90
C ARG A 245 0.21 23.00 4.30
N PRO A 246 -0.44 24.03 3.74
CA PRO A 246 -1.86 24.25 3.93
C PRO A 246 -2.68 23.15 3.27
N TYR A 247 -3.85 22.87 3.83
CA TYR A 247 -4.74 21.79 3.41
C TYR A 247 -6.18 22.29 3.27
N VAL A 248 -6.84 21.95 2.17
CA VAL A 248 -8.24 22.32 1.88
C VAL A 248 -9.19 21.14 2.10
N GLY A 249 -8.76 19.92 1.77
CA GLY A 249 -9.56 18.69 1.88
C GLY A 249 -10.48 18.42 0.70
N VAL A 250 -9.94 18.56 -0.50
CA VAL A 250 -10.61 18.23 -1.76
C VAL A 250 -9.69 17.38 -2.63
N GLU A 251 -10.27 16.42 -3.35
CA GLU A 251 -9.63 15.82 -4.53
C GLU A 251 -10.09 16.59 -5.76
N LEU A 252 -9.16 16.82 -6.68
CA LEU A 252 -9.34 17.71 -7.82
C LEU A 252 -8.95 17.01 -9.11
N ASN A 253 -9.74 17.23 -10.16
CA ASN A 253 -9.40 16.85 -11.52
C ASN A 253 -9.11 18.08 -12.38
N GLU A 254 -8.08 17.95 -13.21
CA GLU A 254 -7.78 18.90 -14.27
C GLU A 254 -8.69 18.64 -15.47
N SER A 255 -9.04 19.71 -16.19
CA SER A 255 -9.65 19.57 -17.51
C SER A 255 -8.71 18.84 -18.48
N TRP A 256 -9.25 18.08 -19.43
CA TRP A 256 -8.46 17.43 -20.48
C TRP A 256 -7.48 18.39 -21.16
N GLU A 257 -7.93 19.62 -21.47
CA GLU A 257 -7.11 20.66 -22.08
C GLU A 257 -5.88 20.98 -21.23
N ALA A 258 -6.05 21.13 -19.92
CA ALA A 258 -4.96 21.39 -18.99
C ALA A 258 -3.96 20.21 -18.93
N VAL A 259 -4.47 18.97 -18.89
CA VAL A 259 -3.64 17.75 -18.88
C VAL A 259 -2.77 17.65 -20.14
N VAL A 260 -3.30 17.97 -21.32
CA VAL A 260 -2.54 17.92 -22.58
C VAL A 260 -1.78 19.22 -22.90
N GLY A 261 -1.83 20.22 -22.02
CA GLY A 261 -1.11 21.49 -22.19
C GLY A 261 -1.76 22.49 -23.17
N ILE A 262 -3.04 22.32 -23.50
CA ILE A 262 -3.83 23.32 -24.21
C ILE A 262 -4.24 24.41 -23.23
N PRO A 263 -4.06 25.71 -23.55
CA PRO A 263 -4.53 26.79 -22.70
C PRO A 263 -6.01 26.63 -22.33
N SER A 264 -6.28 26.38 -21.05
CA SER A 264 -7.62 26.13 -20.53
C SER A 264 -8.03 27.26 -19.59
N GLY A 265 -9.24 27.78 -19.79
CA GLY A 265 -9.93 28.64 -18.83
C GLY A 265 -10.79 27.85 -17.84
N SER A 266 -10.82 26.51 -17.98
CA SER A 266 -11.57 25.63 -17.09
C SER A 266 -10.86 25.56 -15.74
N GLY A 267 -11.64 25.71 -14.67
CA GLY A 267 -11.15 25.50 -13.31
C GLY A 267 -10.95 24.01 -12.99
N LEU A 268 -10.58 23.74 -11.76
CA LEU A 268 -10.38 22.38 -11.24
C LEU A 268 -11.70 21.81 -10.71
N GLU A 269 -12.11 20.66 -11.21
CA GLU A 269 -13.33 19.99 -10.76
C GLU A 269 -13.07 19.27 -9.43
N VAL A 270 -13.92 19.52 -8.44
CA VAL A 270 -13.93 18.82 -7.16
C VAL A 270 -14.56 17.45 -7.36
N THR A 271 -13.77 16.38 -7.29
CA THR A 271 -14.24 15.01 -7.43
C THR A 271 -14.66 14.41 -6.09
N TYR A 272 -14.05 14.87 -5.01
CA TYR A 272 -14.32 14.44 -3.65
C TYR A 272 -14.04 15.58 -2.67
N VAL A 273 -14.83 15.63 -1.59
CA VAL A 273 -14.66 16.56 -0.47
C VAL A 273 -14.54 15.71 0.78
N GLU A 274 -13.40 15.79 1.45
CA GLU A 274 -13.14 15.00 2.66
C GLU A 274 -14.06 15.42 3.80
N ALA A 275 -14.66 14.45 4.49
CA ALA A 275 -15.51 14.70 5.64
C ALA A 275 -14.74 15.49 6.72
N GLU A 276 -15.43 16.40 7.43
CA GLU A 276 -14.84 17.26 8.46
C GLU A 276 -13.70 18.20 8.02
N SER A 277 -13.36 18.22 6.73
CA SER A 277 -12.32 19.08 6.18
C SER A 277 -12.70 20.57 6.16
N PRO A 278 -11.71 21.47 5.96
CA PRO A 278 -12.00 22.88 5.68
C PRO A 278 -12.99 23.11 4.54
N ALA A 279 -12.89 22.34 3.46
CA ALA A 279 -13.79 22.42 2.32
C ALA A 279 -15.22 21.98 2.68
N ALA A 280 -15.37 20.86 3.40
CA ALA A 280 -16.68 20.40 3.87
C ALA A 280 -17.35 21.43 4.79
N LYS A 281 -16.59 21.98 5.75
CA LYS A 281 -17.05 23.06 6.65
C LYS A 281 -17.44 24.33 5.92
N ALA A 282 -16.80 24.60 4.78
CA ALA A 282 -17.12 25.73 3.92
C ALA A 282 -18.24 25.44 2.90
N GLY A 283 -18.76 24.20 2.88
CA GLY A 283 -19.88 23.78 2.05
C GLY A 283 -19.54 23.53 0.58
N LEU A 284 -18.29 23.20 0.28
CA LEU A 284 -17.90 22.68 -1.04
C LEU A 284 -18.51 21.31 -1.25
N LYS A 285 -18.82 20.98 -2.51
CA LYS A 285 -19.43 19.71 -2.90
C LYS A 285 -18.74 19.12 -4.12
N LYS A 286 -18.87 17.80 -4.30
CA LYS A 286 -18.53 17.12 -5.56
C LYS A 286 -19.22 17.81 -6.74
N GLY A 287 -18.48 18.05 -7.82
CA GLY A 287 -18.92 18.75 -9.03
C GLY A 287 -18.75 20.28 -8.99
N ASP A 288 -18.33 20.86 -7.86
CA ASP A 288 -17.90 22.26 -7.83
C ASP A 288 -16.63 22.45 -8.67
N ILE A 289 -16.49 23.58 -9.35
CA ILE A 289 -15.30 23.88 -10.15
C ILE A 289 -14.56 25.08 -9.56
N ILE A 290 -13.40 24.85 -8.97
CA ILE A 290 -12.55 25.90 -8.38
C ILE A 290 -11.87 26.68 -9.50
N GLN A 291 -12.11 27.99 -9.55
CA GLN A 291 -11.58 28.89 -10.58
C GLN A 291 -10.39 29.71 -10.05
N SER A 292 -10.41 30.13 -8.78
CA SER A 292 -9.32 30.90 -8.20
C SER A 292 -9.14 30.68 -6.69
N ILE A 293 -7.90 30.85 -6.23
CA ILE A 293 -7.52 30.95 -4.81
C ILE A 293 -7.06 32.38 -4.55
N GLY A 294 -7.84 33.12 -3.76
CA GLY A 294 -7.74 34.57 -3.67
C GLY A 294 -7.85 35.19 -5.06
N GLN A 295 -6.82 35.94 -5.45
CA GLN A 295 -6.70 36.56 -6.77
C GLN A 295 -5.97 35.70 -7.81
N THR A 296 -5.47 34.51 -7.44
CA THR A 296 -4.70 33.64 -8.34
C THR A 296 -5.65 32.67 -9.04
N SER A 297 -5.77 32.74 -10.37
CA SER A 297 -6.53 31.76 -11.15
C SER A 297 -5.86 30.39 -11.08
N VAL A 298 -6.66 29.32 -10.96
CA VAL A 298 -6.16 27.94 -10.90
C VAL A 298 -6.91 27.08 -11.91
N ASN A 299 -6.15 26.44 -12.80
CA ASN A 299 -6.63 25.56 -13.87
C ASN A 299 -5.81 24.27 -13.98
N THR A 300 -4.72 24.16 -13.21
CA THR A 300 -3.86 22.98 -13.10
C THR A 300 -3.62 22.64 -11.63
N LEU A 301 -3.33 21.38 -11.31
CA LEU A 301 -2.98 20.93 -9.96
C LEU A 301 -1.68 21.59 -9.48
N VAL A 302 -0.70 21.78 -10.38
CA VAL A 302 0.52 22.53 -10.08
C VAL A 302 0.18 24.00 -9.78
N GLY A 303 -0.68 24.64 -10.57
CA GLY A 303 -1.12 26.02 -10.31
C GLY A 303 -1.87 26.15 -8.99
N TYR A 304 -2.64 25.13 -8.60
CA TYR A 304 -3.29 25.03 -7.30
C TYR A 304 -2.28 24.97 -6.15
N ASN A 305 -1.27 24.10 -6.24
CA ASN A 305 -0.20 24.00 -5.25
C ASN A 305 0.63 25.29 -5.16
N GLU A 306 0.97 25.89 -6.30
CA GLU A 306 1.68 27.19 -6.39
C GLU A 306 0.88 28.33 -5.75
N ALA A 307 -0.45 28.34 -5.94
CA ALA A 307 -1.32 29.32 -5.30
C ALA A 307 -1.39 29.11 -3.79
N LEU A 308 -1.47 27.85 -3.32
CA LEU A 308 -1.50 27.50 -1.91
C LEU A 308 -0.18 27.76 -1.18
N LYS A 309 0.97 27.62 -1.86
CA LYS A 309 2.33 27.87 -1.32
C LYS A 309 2.50 29.24 -0.64
N LYS A 310 1.64 30.21 -0.99
CA LYS A 310 1.65 31.57 -0.43
C LYS A 310 1.05 31.69 0.97
N TYR A 311 0.37 30.65 1.45
CA TYR A 311 -0.37 30.65 2.71
C TYR A 311 0.22 29.66 3.71
N LEU A 312 -0.02 29.91 4.99
CA LEU A 312 0.26 28.96 6.07
C LEU A 312 -1.01 28.22 6.51
N PRO A 313 -0.87 27.05 7.16
CA PRO A 313 -1.99 26.44 7.87
C PRO A 313 -2.65 27.42 8.83
N GLN A 314 -3.97 27.27 9.02
CA GLN A 314 -4.83 28.15 9.83
C GLN A 314 -5.06 29.56 9.25
N GLU A 315 -4.50 29.90 8.10
CA GLU A 315 -4.84 31.15 7.41
C GLU A 315 -6.21 31.04 6.71
N LYS A 316 -6.88 32.17 6.60
CA LYS A 316 -8.17 32.28 5.92
C LYS A 316 -7.95 32.64 4.45
N ILE A 317 -8.59 31.89 3.56
CA ILE A 317 -8.55 32.14 2.11
C ILE A 317 -9.95 32.26 1.51
N SER A 318 -9.99 32.85 0.32
CA SER A 318 -11.18 32.95 -0.51
C SER A 318 -11.04 32.03 -1.72
N LEU A 319 -12.02 31.18 -2.00
CA LEU A 319 -12.11 30.38 -3.21
C LEU A 319 -13.23 30.92 -4.09
N THR A 320 -12.91 31.26 -5.34
CA THR A 320 -13.96 31.49 -6.35
C THR A 320 -14.21 30.18 -7.07
N LEU A 321 -15.45 29.71 -7.06
CA LEU A 321 -15.85 28.45 -7.67
C LEU A 321 -17.16 28.59 -8.44
N ARG A 322 -17.40 27.66 -9.36
CA ARG A 322 -18.70 27.48 -10.02
C ARG A 322 -19.39 26.27 -9.42
N SER A 323 -20.52 26.49 -8.75
CA SER A 323 -21.34 25.45 -8.11
C SER A 323 -22.73 25.44 -8.75
N GLY A 324 -23.18 24.29 -9.27
CA GLY A 324 -24.49 24.19 -9.94
C GLY A 324 -24.66 25.17 -11.12
N GLY A 325 -23.56 25.54 -11.78
CA GLY A 325 -23.55 26.50 -12.89
C GLY A 325 -23.46 27.98 -12.49
N GLN A 326 -23.55 28.32 -11.20
CA GLN A 326 -23.43 29.70 -10.71
C GLN A 326 -22.05 29.96 -10.10
N SER A 327 -21.51 31.16 -10.31
CA SER A 327 -20.26 31.58 -9.66
C SER A 327 -20.53 31.95 -8.19
N LYS A 328 -19.70 31.43 -7.29
CA LYS A 328 -19.78 31.61 -5.84
C LYS A 328 -18.38 31.87 -5.30
N THR A 329 -18.28 32.73 -4.30
CA THR A 329 -17.07 32.90 -3.50
C THR A 329 -17.28 32.28 -2.13
N VAL A 330 -16.35 31.41 -1.72
CA VAL A 330 -16.40 30.70 -0.45
C VAL A 330 -15.16 31.05 0.37
N GLU A 331 -15.37 31.39 1.63
CA GLU A 331 -14.30 31.66 2.58
C GLU A 331 -14.04 30.42 3.43
N LEU A 332 -12.78 29.98 3.56
CA LEU A 332 -12.42 28.85 4.41
C LEU A 332 -11.11 29.09 5.16
N VAL A 333 -10.93 28.41 6.28
CA VAL A 333 -9.70 28.41 7.08
C VAL A 333 -8.92 27.15 6.77
N LEU A 334 -7.69 27.29 6.28
CA LEU A 334 -6.84 26.18 5.85
C LEU A 334 -6.46 25.26 7.02
N GLY A 335 -6.47 23.95 6.77
CA GLY A 335 -5.87 22.96 7.65
C GLY A 335 -4.35 22.83 7.43
N GLU A 336 -3.73 21.86 8.11
CA GLU A 336 -2.33 21.47 7.90
C GLU A 336 -2.31 20.03 7.35
N VAL A 337 -1.57 19.78 6.27
CA VAL A 337 -1.34 18.40 5.80
C VAL A 337 -0.63 17.64 6.91
N LYS A 338 -1.24 16.56 7.41
CA LYS A 338 -0.66 15.70 8.44
C LYS A 338 0.30 14.69 7.81
N THR A 339 1.52 15.10 7.49
CA THR A 339 2.60 14.14 7.20
C THR A 339 3.13 13.54 8.50
N ALA A 340 3.45 12.24 8.50
CA ALA A 340 4.11 11.57 9.63
C ALA A 340 5.34 12.37 10.10
N ASP A 341 5.48 12.58 11.40
CA ASP A 341 6.64 13.26 11.98
C ASP A 341 7.85 12.33 11.91
N VAL A 342 8.53 12.29 10.77
CA VAL A 342 9.78 11.54 10.65
C VAL A 342 10.90 12.36 11.30
N LYS A 343 11.14 12.11 12.60
CA LYS A 343 12.39 12.55 13.25
C LYS A 343 13.52 11.61 12.83
N LEU A 344 14.31 12.03 11.84
CA LEU A 344 15.57 11.35 11.53
C LEU A 344 16.69 11.85 12.44
N VAL A 345 17.33 10.93 13.18
CA VAL A 345 18.63 11.15 13.80
C VAL A 345 19.60 10.15 13.17
N GLN A 346 20.49 10.63 12.30
CA GLN A 346 21.62 9.83 11.82
C GLN A 346 22.65 9.70 12.95
N ASP A 347 23.17 8.49 13.16
CA ASP A 347 24.33 8.28 14.04
C ASP A 347 25.62 8.83 13.41
N ALA A 348 26.74 8.70 14.13
CA ALA A 348 28.05 9.19 13.66
C ALA A 348 28.58 8.49 12.39
N ALA A 349 27.98 7.36 11.98
CA ALA A 349 28.31 6.63 10.76
C ALA A 349 27.32 6.90 9.62
N GLY A 350 26.36 7.82 9.80
CA GLY A 350 25.35 8.12 8.80
C GLY A 350 24.55 6.88 8.40
N SER A 351 24.32 5.93 9.32
CA SER A 351 23.36 4.86 9.08
C SER A 351 21.95 5.45 9.12
N TYR A 352 21.11 5.04 8.17
CA TYR A 352 19.68 5.02 8.43
C TYR A 352 19.51 3.89 9.43
N ILE A 353 19.03 4.24 10.61
CA ILE A 353 18.61 3.32 11.65
C ILE A 353 17.62 2.37 10.99
N ASP A 354 18.08 1.16 10.68
CA ASP A 354 17.25 -0.04 10.88
C ASP A 354 16.63 0.13 12.27
N SER A 355 15.30 0.08 12.34
CA SER A 355 14.47 0.33 13.51
C SER A 355 14.92 -0.43 14.77
N ASP A 356 15.87 -1.37 14.65
CA ASP A 356 16.32 -2.25 15.71
C ASP A 356 17.75 -2.01 16.25
N GLN A 357 18.47 -0.94 15.88
CA GLN A 357 19.79 -0.69 16.47
C GLN A 357 19.75 -0.32 17.97
N GLY A 358 20.33 -1.21 18.78
CA GLY A 358 20.41 -1.20 20.24
C GLY A 358 20.29 -2.62 20.85
N LYS A 359 19.79 -3.57 20.06
CA LYS A 359 19.64 -4.98 20.42
C LYS A 359 20.90 -5.78 20.08
N THR A 360 21.39 -6.59 21.02
CA THR A 360 22.54 -7.50 20.82
C THR A 360 22.10 -8.96 20.74
N ARG A 361 20.80 -9.21 20.86
CA ARG A 361 20.17 -10.53 20.86
C ARG A 361 18.85 -10.49 20.10
N ILE A 362 18.48 -11.63 19.52
CA ILE A 362 17.17 -11.90 18.91
C ILE A 362 16.58 -13.14 19.58
N GLY A 363 15.27 -13.30 19.55
CA GLY A 363 14.61 -14.49 20.03
C GLY A 363 13.15 -14.49 19.66
N ASP A 364 12.52 -15.65 19.72
CA ASP A 364 11.10 -15.81 19.47
C ASP A 364 10.41 -16.07 20.81
N SER A 365 9.52 -15.17 21.25
CA SER A 365 8.85 -15.34 22.53
C SER A 365 7.77 -16.40 22.54
N HIS A 366 7.13 -16.69 21.39
CA HIS A 366 6.15 -17.77 21.25
C HIS A 366 6.82 -19.14 21.42
N TYR A 367 7.91 -19.38 20.70
CA TYR A 367 8.68 -20.62 20.85
C TYR A 367 9.68 -20.60 22.00
N GLY A 368 9.87 -19.47 22.66
CA GLY A 368 10.64 -19.34 23.89
C GLY A 368 12.14 -19.54 23.75
N TRP A 369 12.76 -19.12 22.63
CA TRP A 369 14.20 -19.21 22.38
C TRP A 369 14.86 -17.85 22.15
N SER A 370 16.16 -17.72 22.38
CA SER A 370 16.94 -16.53 22.01
C SER A 370 18.41 -16.85 21.68
N MET A 371 19.07 -15.98 20.91
CA MET A 371 20.49 -16.06 20.56
C MET A 371 21.13 -14.68 20.37
N ARG A 372 22.47 -14.61 20.25
CA ARG A 372 23.17 -13.37 19.93
C ARG A 372 22.88 -12.94 18.49
N TYR A 373 22.72 -11.63 18.28
CA TYR A 373 22.44 -11.03 16.98
C TYR A 373 23.65 -10.20 16.52
N PRO A 374 24.59 -10.78 15.75
CA PRO A 374 25.78 -10.05 15.30
C PRO A 374 25.43 -9.01 14.24
N ALA A 375 26.17 -7.91 14.24
CA ALA A 375 26.03 -6.86 13.24
C ALA A 375 26.32 -7.42 11.83
N GLY A 376 25.29 -7.46 10.99
CA GLY A 376 25.36 -8.00 9.63
C GLY A 376 24.58 -9.29 9.41
N LEU A 377 23.93 -9.87 10.42
CA LEU A 377 23.02 -11.01 10.22
C LEU A 377 21.61 -10.49 9.87
N ILE A 378 21.08 -10.82 8.69
CA ILE A 378 19.82 -10.28 8.15
C ILE A 378 18.75 -11.36 8.16
N GLN A 379 17.55 -11.06 8.67
CA GLN A 379 16.40 -11.96 8.56
C GLN A 379 15.92 -12.03 7.10
N MET A 380 15.80 -13.23 6.56
CA MET A 380 15.43 -13.45 5.16
C MET A 380 13.95 -13.77 5.03
N ASN A 381 13.49 -14.78 5.76
CA ASN A 381 12.11 -15.26 5.77
C ASN A 381 11.79 -15.83 7.15
N GLN A 382 10.50 -15.83 7.47
CA GLN A 382 9.92 -16.45 8.64
C GLN A 382 8.59 -17.07 8.20
N SER A 383 8.28 -18.26 8.70
CA SER A 383 7.06 -18.98 8.41
C SER A 383 6.16 -19.05 9.63
N ASP A 384 4.86 -19.14 9.40
CA ASP A 384 3.83 -19.43 10.41
C ASP A 384 3.83 -20.90 10.88
N GLU A 385 4.89 -21.66 10.58
CA GLU A 385 5.16 -23.03 11.06
C GLU A 385 6.47 -23.07 11.90
N GLY A 386 6.85 -21.95 12.50
CA GLY A 386 7.99 -21.90 13.44
C GLY A 386 9.39 -22.03 12.84
N SER A 387 9.56 -21.69 11.55
CA SER A 387 10.86 -21.59 10.89
C SER A 387 11.25 -20.13 10.62
N VAL A 388 12.53 -19.80 10.82
CA VAL A 388 13.12 -18.51 10.46
C VAL A 388 14.53 -18.70 9.92
N THR A 389 14.86 -18.04 8.81
CA THR A 389 16.22 -18.05 8.25
C THR A 389 16.84 -16.67 8.30
N PHE A 390 18.11 -16.65 8.70
CA PHE A 390 18.99 -15.51 8.67
C PHE A 390 20.13 -15.75 7.67
N ARG A 391 20.58 -14.70 7.00
CA ARG A 391 21.76 -14.73 6.12
C ARG A 391 22.72 -13.62 6.51
N ASP A 392 24.02 -13.93 6.50
CA ASP A 392 25.05 -12.92 6.64
C ASP A 392 24.98 -11.91 5.48
N ALA A 393 25.19 -10.62 5.77
CA ALA A 393 25.11 -9.53 4.80
C ALA A 393 26.15 -9.62 3.67
N LYS A 394 27.20 -10.44 3.84
CA LYS A 394 28.19 -10.75 2.80
C LYS A 394 27.90 -12.07 2.10
N GLU A 395 26.79 -12.74 2.44
CA GLU A 395 26.34 -14.03 1.92
C GLU A 395 27.33 -15.18 2.19
N GLU A 396 28.15 -15.09 3.25
CA GLU A 396 29.14 -16.13 3.60
C GLU A 396 28.52 -17.37 4.27
N TYR A 397 27.43 -17.16 5.03
CA TYR A 397 26.71 -18.24 5.71
C TYR A 397 25.24 -17.86 5.95
N ALA A 398 24.42 -18.86 6.20
CA ALA A 398 23.03 -18.72 6.63
C ALA A 398 22.75 -19.60 7.86
N ILE A 399 21.83 -19.16 8.71
CA ILE A 399 21.37 -19.88 9.89
C ILE A 399 19.85 -20.02 9.80
N THR A 400 19.34 -21.23 9.89
CA THR A 400 17.91 -21.51 9.99
C THR A 400 17.58 -22.06 11.37
N ILE A 401 16.54 -21.54 11.98
CA ILE A 401 15.95 -22.06 13.22
C ILE A 401 14.58 -22.58 12.86
N HIS A 402 14.28 -23.84 13.20
CA HIS A 402 12.97 -24.44 13.01
C HIS A 402 12.52 -25.11 14.30
N VAL A 403 11.25 -24.96 14.66
CA VAL A 403 10.66 -25.55 15.87
C VAL A 403 9.58 -26.55 15.45
N GLU A 404 9.72 -27.78 15.91
CA GLU A 404 8.73 -28.84 15.72
C GLU A 404 8.02 -29.11 17.05
N GLU A 405 6.71 -28.96 17.06
CA GLU A 405 5.86 -29.10 18.24
C GLU A 405 5.23 -30.50 18.34
N ASN A 406 4.44 -30.76 19.39
CA ASN A 406 3.74 -32.04 19.62
C ASN A 406 4.66 -33.27 19.69
N GLN A 407 5.88 -33.09 20.18
CA GLN A 407 6.87 -34.15 20.35
C GLN A 407 6.73 -34.82 21.71
N SER A 408 7.29 -36.03 21.83
CA SER A 408 7.32 -36.74 23.11
C SER A 408 8.19 -36.00 24.13
N ALA A 409 7.61 -35.64 25.28
CA ALA A 409 8.31 -34.96 26.37
C ALA A 409 9.50 -35.76 26.98
N ASP A 410 9.59 -37.06 26.67
CA ASP A 410 10.64 -37.96 27.14
C ASP A 410 11.60 -38.41 26.01
N LEU A 411 11.87 -37.52 25.04
CA LEU A 411 12.74 -37.86 23.92
C LEU A 411 14.18 -38.19 24.38
N SER A 412 14.61 -39.44 24.13
CA SER A 412 15.97 -39.90 24.49
C SER A 412 17.07 -39.22 23.64
N PRO A 413 18.34 -39.17 24.11
CA PRO A 413 19.47 -38.69 23.31
C PRO A 413 19.60 -39.35 21.94
N TYR A 414 19.30 -40.66 21.86
CA TYR A 414 19.27 -41.39 20.60
C TYR A 414 18.10 -40.94 19.70
N GLY A 415 16.92 -40.71 20.26
CA GLY A 415 15.76 -40.18 19.54
C GLY A 415 16.01 -38.79 18.97
N LEU A 416 16.63 -37.90 19.76
CA LEU A 416 17.01 -36.55 19.30
C LEU A 416 18.07 -36.60 18.19
N LEU A 417 19.05 -37.50 18.29
CA LEU A 417 20.04 -37.73 17.23
C LEU A 417 19.42 -38.23 15.91
N ARG A 418 18.36 -39.05 15.97
CA ARG A 418 17.66 -39.55 14.79
C ARG A 418 16.86 -38.47 14.05
N LYS A 419 16.45 -37.42 14.75
CA LYS A 419 15.75 -36.28 14.15
C LYS A 419 16.63 -35.42 13.25
N LEU A 420 17.96 -35.53 13.35
CA LEU A 420 18.92 -34.84 12.48
C LEU A 420 19.23 -35.57 11.16
N ASP A 421 18.42 -36.55 10.71
CA ASP A 421 18.73 -37.41 9.55
C ASP A 421 18.65 -36.70 8.14
N GLY A 422 18.78 -35.37 8.05
CA GLY A 422 18.67 -34.59 6.80
C GLY A 422 19.98 -34.40 5.99
N GLU A 423 19.82 -34.34 4.66
CA GLU A 423 20.66 -33.88 3.52
C GLU A 423 22.20 -34.11 3.43
N ALA A 424 22.91 -34.57 4.47
CA ALA A 424 24.33 -34.92 4.31
C ALA A 424 24.49 -36.19 3.49
N GLU A 425 25.08 -36.04 2.31
CA GLU A 425 25.67 -37.19 1.62
C GLU A 425 26.90 -37.72 2.38
N THR A 426 27.70 -36.82 2.96
CA THR A 426 28.87 -37.18 3.77
C THR A 426 28.73 -36.62 5.18
N VAL A 427 28.62 -37.53 6.16
CA VAL A 427 28.62 -37.19 7.59
C VAL A 427 30.06 -37.10 8.10
N LEU A 428 30.43 -35.93 8.63
CA LEU A 428 31.76 -35.66 9.21
C LEU A 428 31.76 -35.86 10.73
N GLU A 429 30.67 -35.48 11.39
CA GLU A 429 30.51 -35.60 12.84
C GLU A 429 29.04 -35.86 13.16
N ARG A 430 28.76 -36.84 14.02
CA ARG A 430 27.42 -37.06 14.59
C ARG A 430 27.57 -37.48 16.04
N ARG A 431 27.09 -36.67 16.99
CA ARG A 431 27.21 -36.97 18.43
C ARG A 431 26.16 -36.23 19.26
N TYR A 432 25.91 -36.75 20.45
CA TYR A 432 25.20 -36.02 21.50
C TYR A 432 26.20 -35.27 22.37
N VAL A 433 25.91 -34.02 22.72
CA VAL A 433 26.77 -33.14 23.53
C VAL A 433 26.08 -32.90 24.87
N GLU A 434 26.64 -33.46 25.95
CA GLU A 434 26.06 -33.41 27.28
C GLU A 434 26.58 -32.23 28.13
N GLU A 435 27.84 -31.82 27.92
CA GLU A 435 28.54 -30.78 28.70
C GLU A 435 28.34 -29.34 28.17
N GLY A 436 27.36 -29.12 27.28
CA GLY A 436 27.04 -27.79 26.76
C GLY A 436 26.25 -26.92 27.75
N SER A 437 26.06 -25.64 27.42
CA SER A 437 25.13 -24.75 28.15
C SER A 437 23.72 -25.35 28.23
N GLN A 438 23.34 -26.12 27.20
CA GLN A 438 22.16 -26.95 27.10
C GLN A 438 22.55 -28.23 26.32
N PRO A 439 22.08 -29.43 26.70
CA PRO A 439 22.36 -30.64 25.93
C PRO A 439 21.72 -30.61 24.53
N TYR A 440 22.45 -31.07 23.51
CA TYR A 440 21.95 -31.11 22.12
C TYR A 440 22.53 -32.26 21.32
N ALA A 441 21.81 -32.69 20.28
CA ALA A 441 22.35 -33.53 19.23
C ALA A 441 23.05 -32.67 18.16
N LYS A 442 24.20 -33.10 17.65
CA LYS A 442 24.98 -32.41 16.62
C LYS A 442 25.16 -33.31 15.40
N LEU A 443 24.99 -32.74 14.21
CA LEU A 443 25.38 -33.30 12.93
C LEU A 443 26.20 -32.28 12.13
N VAL A 444 27.34 -32.70 11.58
CA VAL A 444 28.14 -31.91 10.64
C VAL A 444 28.31 -32.73 9.38
N GLY A 445 28.07 -32.13 8.22
CA GLY A 445 28.16 -32.83 6.95
C GLY A 445 28.41 -31.93 5.74
N LYS A 446 28.51 -32.58 4.58
CA LYS A 446 28.65 -31.96 3.26
C LYS A 446 27.56 -32.50 2.34
N ALA A 447 26.88 -31.61 1.62
CA ALA A 447 25.82 -31.93 0.65
C ALA A 447 26.30 -31.59 -0.78
N ASP A 448 26.19 -32.55 -1.71
CA ASP A 448 26.46 -32.50 -3.17
C ASP A 448 27.50 -31.47 -3.67
N GLY A 449 28.69 -31.45 -3.05
CA GLY A 449 29.83 -30.65 -3.51
C GLY A 449 29.75 -29.14 -3.31
N GLU A 450 28.60 -28.55 -3.03
CA GLU A 450 28.42 -27.09 -3.01
C GLU A 450 28.48 -26.47 -1.61
N TYR A 451 28.00 -27.11 -0.54
CA TYR A 451 27.92 -26.46 0.79
C TYR A 451 28.29 -27.36 1.99
N TYR A 452 28.88 -26.75 3.02
CA TYR A 452 29.09 -27.36 4.33
C TYR A 452 27.96 -26.95 5.27
N TYR A 453 27.44 -27.90 6.04
CA TYR A 453 26.39 -27.57 7.01
C TYR A 453 26.62 -28.23 8.36
N GLN A 454 26.11 -27.57 9.40
CA GLN A 454 26.11 -28.04 10.77
C GLN A 454 24.70 -27.84 11.36
N ALA A 455 24.07 -28.93 11.77
CA ALA A 455 22.77 -28.92 12.44
C ALA A 455 22.91 -29.28 13.92
N ARG A 456 22.20 -28.55 14.78
CA ARG A 456 22.04 -28.86 16.20
C ARG A 456 20.56 -29.02 16.52
N ALA A 457 20.18 -30.08 17.23
CA ALA A 457 18.82 -30.27 17.71
C ALA A 457 18.77 -30.23 19.24
N PHE A 458 17.86 -29.42 19.78
CA PHE A 458 17.61 -29.25 21.21
C PHE A 458 16.19 -29.72 21.54
N HIS A 459 15.94 -30.13 22.78
CA HIS A 459 14.63 -30.64 23.22
C HIS A 459 14.22 -30.00 24.55
N LYS A 460 12.97 -29.53 24.63
CA LYS A 460 12.37 -28.99 25.87
C LYS A 460 10.86 -29.16 25.82
N GLY A 461 10.30 -29.81 26.84
CA GLY A 461 8.86 -30.11 26.85
C GLY A 461 8.49 -30.97 25.66
N ASP A 462 7.44 -30.60 24.95
CA ASP A 462 6.94 -31.22 23.72
C ASP A 462 7.50 -30.57 22.43
N GLN A 463 8.58 -29.79 22.53
CA GLN A 463 9.18 -29.08 21.38
C GLN A 463 10.61 -29.56 21.09
N VAL A 464 10.93 -29.68 19.80
CA VAL A 464 12.30 -29.90 19.29
C VAL A 464 12.70 -28.71 18.43
N TYR A 465 13.88 -28.15 18.72
CA TYR A 465 14.42 -26.97 18.05
C TYR A 465 15.62 -27.37 17.20
N TYR A 466 15.58 -27.04 15.92
CA TYR A 466 16.63 -27.30 14.94
C TYR A 466 17.33 -26.00 14.59
N LEU A 467 18.64 -25.94 14.83
CA LEU A 467 19.50 -24.82 14.47
C LEU A 467 20.50 -25.30 13.41
N THR A 468 20.30 -24.86 12.16
CA THR A 468 21.08 -25.31 11.00
C THR A 468 21.90 -24.17 10.42
N LEU A 469 23.22 -24.30 10.46
CA LEU A 469 24.19 -23.42 9.80
C LEU A 469 24.54 -23.99 8.43
N LEU A 470 24.49 -23.15 7.40
CA LEU A 470 24.96 -23.43 6.03
C LEU A 470 26.12 -22.47 5.71
N VAL A 471 27.24 -23.00 5.23
CA VAL A 471 28.42 -22.22 4.81
C VAL A 471 28.61 -22.39 3.31
N SER A 472 28.64 -21.25 2.60
CA SER A 472 28.54 -21.21 1.14
C SER A 472 29.80 -21.68 0.41
N GLU A 473 30.97 -21.58 1.05
CA GLU A 473 32.27 -21.82 0.42
C GLU A 473 33.13 -22.76 1.27
N GLU A 474 33.75 -23.76 0.63
CA GLU A 474 34.66 -24.70 1.31
C GLU A 474 35.84 -23.97 1.97
N ALA A 475 36.37 -22.93 1.33
CA ALA A 475 37.48 -22.14 1.86
C ALA A 475 37.13 -21.45 3.20
N ASP A 476 35.88 -21.03 3.36
CA ASP A 476 35.40 -20.36 4.57
C ASP A 476 35.16 -21.36 5.70
N TYR A 477 34.66 -22.55 5.38
CA TYR A 477 34.51 -23.63 6.35
C TYR A 477 35.86 -24.15 6.85
N GLN A 478 36.85 -24.30 5.97
CA GLN A 478 38.21 -24.75 6.32
C GLN A 478 39.02 -23.68 7.09
N ASN A 479 38.57 -22.42 7.08
CA ASN A 479 39.22 -21.36 7.84
C ASN A 479 38.91 -21.50 9.34
N ASN A 480 39.93 -21.83 10.13
CA ASN A 480 39.77 -22.03 11.57
C ASN A 480 39.15 -20.84 12.31
N ALA A 481 39.51 -19.60 11.96
CA ALA A 481 38.99 -18.41 12.63
C ALA A 481 37.50 -18.21 12.32
N LYS A 482 37.08 -18.41 11.06
CA LYS A 482 35.67 -18.33 10.67
C LYS A 482 34.86 -19.46 11.31
N ARG A 483 35.35 -20.69 11.26
CA ARG A 483 34.70 -21.84 11.91
C ARG A 483 34.53 -21.64 13.41
N SER A 484 35.56 -21.14 14.11
CA SER A 484 35.42 -20.78 15.52
C SER A 484 34.36 -19.71 15.75
N SER A 485 34.28 -18.68 14.89
CA SER A 485 33.24 -17.65 15.02
C SER A 485 31.82 -18.18 14.78
N TYR A 486 31.65 -19.20 13.92
CA TYR A 486 30.36 -19.86 13.72
C TYR A 486 29.95 -20.68 14.93
N GLU A 487 30.87 -21.48 15.49
CA GLU A 487 30.62 -22.24 16.72
C GLU A 487 30.28 -21.30 17.89
N ASP A 488 31.05 -20.20 18.04
CA ASP A 488 30.79 -19.17 19.06
C ASP A 488 29.41 -18.51 18.90
N LEU A 489 28.83 -18.47 17.70
CA LEU A 489 27.49 -17.95 17.45
C LEU A 489 26.42 -18.99 17.78
N LEU A 490 26.59 -20.23 17.32
CA LEU A 490 25.67 -21.33 17.62
C LEU A 490 25.60 -21.63 19.13
N ASP A 491 26.69 -21.45 19.86
CA ASP A 491 26.75 -21.61 21.32
C ASP A 491 25.97 -20.54 22.10
N THR A 492 25.56 -19.45 21.44
CA THR A 492 24.72 -18.42 22.07
C THR A 492 23.23 -18.74 22.05
N PHE A 493 22.81 -19.76 21.31
CA PHE A 493 21.42 -20.18 21.27
C PHE A 493 20.99 -20.75 22.61
N THR A 494 19.82 -20.33 23.08
CA THR A 494 19.26 -20.74 24.36
C THR A 494 17.76 -20.97 24.24
N LEU A 495 17.25 -22.02 24.87
CA LEU A 495 15.81 -22.29 25.04
C LEU A 495 15.17 -21.43 26.14
N ALA A 496 15.46 -20.14 26.13
CA ALA A 496 14.85 -19.15 27.01
C ALA A 496 14.68 -17.80 26.30
N PHE A 497 13.56 -17.14 26.59
CA PHE A 497 13.24 -15.79 26.14
C PHE A 497 12.90 -14.91 27.35
N ASP A 498 13.56 -13.76 27.50
CA ASP A 498 13.29 -12.79 28.58
C ASP A 498 12.61 -11.55 28.00
N LYS A 499 11.28 -11.46 28.16
CA LYS A 499 10.48 -10.30 27.69
C LYS A 499 10.93 -8.97 28.32
N GLN A 500 11.70 -8.97 29.40
CA GLN A 500 12.20 -7.76 30.05
C GLN A 500 13.61 -7.36 29.58
N ASP A 501 14.31 -8.20 28.82
CA ASP A 501 15.66 -7.91 28.31
C ASP A 501 15.58 -6.87 27.19
N LYS A 502 15.92 -5.63 27.53
CA LYS A 502 15.92 -4.51 26.56
C LYS A 502 16.94 -4.69 25.45
N ALA A 503 17.92 -5.58 25.57
CA ALA A 503 18.87 -5.92 24.51
C ALA A 503 18.40 -7.09 23.61
N LEU A 504 17.30 -7.76 23.98
CA LEU A 504 16.64 -8.81 23.21
C LEU A 504 15.55 -8.23 22.32
N LYS A 505 15.62 -8.50 21.02
CA LYS A 505 14.53 -8.27 20.07
C LYS A 505 13.66 -9.52 20.06
N ASP A 506 12.36 -9.33 20.28
CA ASP A 506 11.37 -10.35 19.96
C ASP A 506 11.15 -10.34 18.46
N ILE A 507 11.40 -11.47 17.81
CA ILE A 507 11.16 -11.67 16.38
C ILE A 507 9.97 -12.60 16.17
N SER A 508 9.22 -12.93 17.21
CA SER A 508 8.02 -13.74 17.04
C SER A 508 7.08 -13.03 16.07
N SER A 509 6.72 -13.74 15.00
CA SER A 509 5.62 -13.36 14.10
C SER A 509 4.26 -13.78 14.68
N TYR A 510 4.29 -14.59 15.74
CA TYR A 510 3.15 -14.89 16.58
C TYR A 510 2.94 -13.71 17.53
N GLU A 511 2.19 -12.71 17.06
CA GLU A 511 1.52 -11.84 18.01
C GLU A 511 0.49 -12.67 18.77
N ASP A 512 0.38 -12.46 20.08
CA ASP A 512 -0.61 -13.11 20.92
C ASP A 512 -2.01 -12.74 20.36
N LYS A 513 -2.57 -13.61 19.49
CA LYS A 513 -3.77 -13.51 18.63
C LYS A 513 -3.45 -13.10 17.17
N ASN A 514 -4.17 -13.70 16.21
CA ASN A 514 -3.98 -13.48 14.77
C ASN A 514 -4.43 -12.06 14.42
N THR A 515 -3.56 -11.06 14.59
CA THR A 515 -3.81 -9.69 14.15
C THR A 515 -4.01 -9.67 12.64
N VAL A 516 -5.24 -9.46 12.17
CA VAL A 516 -5.53 -9.18 10.78
C VAL A 516 -5.22 -7.73 10.53
N ALA A 517 -4.28 -7.45 9.62
CA ALA A 517 -4.01 -6.11 9.13
C ALA A 517 -4.36 -6.04 7.64
N THR A 518 -5.22 -5.08 7.28
CA THR A 518 -5.74 -4.93 5.92
C THR A 518 -5.01 -3.79 5.20
N GLU A 519 -4.97 -3.84 3.86
CA GLU A 519 -4.44 -2.75 3.04
C GLU A 519 -5.25 -1.44 3.17
N TYR A 520 -6.48 -1.54 3.68
CA TYR A 520 -7.41 -0.43 3.92
C TYR A 520 -7.14 0.34 5.20
N GLY A 521 -6.03 0.08 5.90
CA GLY A 521 -5.64 0.84 7.08
C GLY A 521 -6.43 0.53 8.35
N ILE A 522 -7.11 -0.62 8.39
CA ILE A 522 -7.74 -1.18 9.59
C ILE A 522 -7.04 -2.50 9.98
N SER A 523 -6.83 -2.70 11.28
CA SER A 523 -6.39 -3.97 11.85
C SER A 523 -7.25 -4.37 13.04
N PHE A 524 -7.34 -5.66 13.34
CA PHE A 524 -8.05 -6.21 14.49
C PHE A 524 -7.54 -7.62 14.82
N ASP A 525 -7.65 -8.02 16.08
CA ASP A 525 -7.14 -9.30 16.56
C ASP A 525 -8.18 -10.41 16.43
N LEU A 526 -7.99 -11.35 15.52
CA LEU A 526 -8.80 -12.56 15.44
C LEU A 526 -8.26 -13.65 16.38
N PRO A 527 -9.10 -14.25 17.25
CA PRO A 527 -8.71 -15.44 17.99
C PRO A 527 -8.32 -16.60 17.06
N ALA A 528 -7.44 -17.49 17.51
CA ALA A 528 -6.86 -18.55 16.68
C ALA A 528 -7.85 -19.59 16.14
N ASN A 529 -9.06 -19.62 16.68
CA ASN A 529 -10.16 -20.51 16.28
C ASN A 529 -11.17 -19.84 15.33
N TRP A 530 -10.86 -18.64 14.84
CA TRP A 530 -11.57 -17.99 13.75
C TRP A 530 -10.95 -18.36 12.41
N GLU A 531 -11.79 -18.59 11.41
CA GLU A 531 -11.39 -18.93 10.05
C GLU A 531 -11.83 -17.82 9.08
N GLU A 532 -11.09 -17.62 7.99
CA GLU A 532 -11.54 -16.75 6.91
C GLU A 532 -12.74 -17.39 6.20
N GLY A 533 -13.83 -16.64 6.08
CA GLY A 533 -15.08 -17.09 5.45
C GLY A 533 -14.96 -17.20 3.93
N TYR A 534 -15.83 -18.00 3.32
CA TYR A 534 -15.90 -18.14 1.86
C TYR A 534 -16.71 -16.99 1.25
N GLY A 535 -16.09 -16.11 0.45
CA GLY A 535 -16.80 -15.05 -0.29
C GLY A 535 -15.93 -13.90 -0.81
N GLU A 536 -16.55 -12.92 -1.48
CA GLU A 536 -15.91 -11.63 -1.79
C GLU A 536 -15.98 -10.70 -0.58
N GLY A 537 -14.84 -10.16 -0.15
CA GLY A 537 -14.73 -9.25 0.98
C GLY A 537 -14.07 -9.89 2.21
N MET A 538 -13.91 -9.10 3.27
CA MET A 538 -13.22 -9.52 4.50
C MET A 538 -14.24 -10.12 5.47
N THR A 539 -14.42 -11.43 5.41
CA THR A 539 -15.36 -12.17 6.28
C THR A 539 -14.62 -13.21 7.10
N TYR A 540 -14.98 -13.36 8.37
CA TYR A 540 -14.36 -14.28 9.31
C TYR A 540 -15.44 -14.96 10.14
N THR A 541 -15.27 -16.25 10.41
CA THR A 541 -16.28 -17.07 11.08
C THR A 541 -15.67 -17.82 12.26
N HIS A 542 -16.37 -17.81 13.39
CA HIS A 542 -16.10 -18.69 14.52
C HIS A 542 -17.14 -19.81 14.55
N THR A 543 -16.81 -20.95 13.94
CA THR A 543 -17.76 -22.06 13.75
C THR A 543 -18.33 -22.63 15.05
N GLU A 544 -17.54 -22.71 16.14
CA GLU A 544 -18.05 -23.25 17.42
C GLU A 544 -19.00 -22.28 18.17
N GLU A 545 -18.79 -20.97 18.06
CA GLU A 545 -19.63 -19.95 18.71
C GLU A 545 -20.73 -19.41 17.79
N ASP A 546 -20.78 -19.85 16.53
CA ASP A 546 -21.72 -19.38 15.48
C ASP A 546 -21.74 -17.84 15.39
N VAL A 547 -20.54 -17.23 15.33
CA VAL A 547 -20.35 -15.79 15.17
C VAL A 547 -19.61 -15.50 13.88
N ASP A 548 -20.18 -14.64 13.06
CA ASP A 548 -19.57 -14.12 11.84
C ASP A 548 -19.17 -12.65 12.03
N LEU A 549 -18.02 -12.26 11.50
CA LEU A 549 -17.57 -10.89 11.35
C LEU A 549 -17.40 -10.60 9.86
N SER A 550 -18.04 -9.55 9.36
CA SER A 550 -17.78 -9.00 8.04
C SER A 550 -17.30 -7.56 8.14
N VAL A 551 -16.26 -7.24 7.36
CA VAL A 551 -15.68 -5.90 7.28
C VAL A 551 -15.81 -5.40 5.84
N ARG A 552 -16.58 -4.33 5.63
CA ARG A 552 -16.71 -3.65 4.34
C ARG A 552 -16.06 -2.28 4.41
N VAL A 553 -15.27 -1.96 3.39
CA VAL A 553 -14.64 -0.65 3.24
C VAL A 553 -15.11 -0.01 1.94
N SER A 554 -15.56 1.24 2.02
CA SER A 554 -15.87 2.06 0.85
C SER A 554 -15.50 3.52 1.10
N SER A 555 -15.53 4.38 0.10
CA SER A 555 -15.28 5.80 0.29
C SER A 555 -16.50 6.52 0.86
N VAL A 556 -16.26 7.53 1.70
CA VAL A 556 -17.34 8.37 2.25
C VAL A 556 -18.00 9.13 1.10
N SER A 557 -19.33 9.17 1.07
CA SER A 557 -20.06 9.99 0.10
C SER A 557 -19.98 11.48 0.49
N SER A 558 -19.87 12.38 -0.48
CA SER A 558 -19.62 13.81 -0.22
C SER A 558 -20.73 14.43 0.65
N GLY A 559 -20.37 14.87 1.86
CA GLY A 559 -21.28 15.49 2.83
C GLY A 559 -22.15 14.52 3.63
N ASP A 560 -21.91 13.22 3.51
CA ASP A 560 -22.60 12.18 4.26
C ASP A 560 -22.18 12.16 5.74
N THR A 561 -23.07 11.73 6.63
CA THR A 561 -22.80 11.59 8.07
C THR A 561 -23.03 10.17 8.54
N LEU A 562 -22.42 9.77 9.67
CA LEU A 562 -22.67 8.45 10.28
C LEU A 562 -24.18 8.19 10.50
N LYS A 563 -24.94 9.23 10.89
CA LYS A 563 -26.38 9.12 11.13
C LYS A 563 -27.17 8.95 9.85
N ASP A 564 -26.79 9.67 8.79
CA ASP A 564 -27.42 9.51 7.48
C ASP A 564 -27.16 8.12 6.92
N TRP A 565 -25.95 7.57 7.12
CA TRP A 565 -25.61 6.20 6.73
C TRP A 565 -26.40 5.15 7.51
N ALA A 566 -26.36 5.19 8.85
CA ALA A 566 -27.11 4.25 9.69
C ALA A 566 -28.63 4.29 9.40
N ALA A 567 -29.20 5.48 9.14
CA ALA A 567 -30.60 5.62 8.78
C ALA A 567 -30.95 4.93 7.45
N ARG A 568 -30.09 5.02 6.43
CA ARG A 568 -30.30 4.33 5.14
C ARG A 568 -30.26 2.82 5.29
N ASP A 569 -29.35 2.32 6.12
CA ASP A 569 -29.20 0.89 6.40
C ASP A 569 -30.36 0.34 7.22
N GLU A 570 -30.84 1.10 8.21
CA GLU A 570 -32.06 0.79 8.95
C GLU A 570 -33.29 0.75 8.03
N GLU A 571 -33.46 1.72 7.13
CA GLU A 571 -34.55 1.70 6.16
C GLU A 571 -34.46 0.50 5.22
N ARG A 572 -33.26 0.15 4.74
CA ARG A 572 -33.03 -1.04 3.92
C ARG A 572 -33.43 -2.31 4.66
N PHE A 573 -32.98 -2.47 5.90
CA PHE A 573 -33.34 -3.61 6.75
C PHE A 573 -34.86 -3.72 6.98
N LYS A 574 -35.53 -2.59 7.25
CA LYS A 574 -37.00 -2.56 7.41
C LYS A 574 -37.77 -2.87 6.14
N ARG A 575 -37.20 -2.60 4.95
CA ARG A 575 -37.78 -2.98 3.65
C ARG A 575 -37.61 -4.47 3.36
N THR A 576 -36.54 -5.09 3.87
CA THR A 576 -36.24 -6.52 3.68
C THR A 576 -37.16 -7.42 4.49
N TYR A 577 -37.39 -7.11 5.78
CA TYR A 577 -38.13 -8.00 6.69
C TYR A 577 -39.49 -7.43 7.10
N VAL A 578 -40.49 -8.31 7.12
CA VAL A 578 -41.81 -8.04 7.68
C VAL A 578 -41.69 -7.73 9.17
N GLU A 579 -42.49 -6.79 9.69
CA GLU A 579 -42.36 -6.25 11.05
C GLU A 579 -42.36 -7.33 12.15
N GLU A 580 -43.13 -8.40 11.98
CA GLU A 580 -43.22 -9.53 12.92
C GLU A 580 -41.93 -10.35 13.02
N TYR A 581 -41.08 -10.31 11.98
CA TYR A 581 -39.87 -11.11 11.83
C TYR A 581 -38.58 -10.30 12.00
N ARG A 582 -38.68 -9.06 12.50
CA ARG A 582 -37.52 -8.20 12.76
C ARG A 582 -37.62 -7.40 14.05
N LYS A 583 -36.47 -7.03 14.59
CA LYS A 583 -36.29 -6.06 15.67
C LYS A 583 -35.19 -5.08 15.27
N VAL A 584 -35.37 -3.81 15.62
CA VAL A 584 -34.43 -2.74 15.31
C VAL A 584 -34.23 -1.90 16.57
N GLU A 585 -32.99 -1.75 17.00
CA GLU A 585 -32.63 -0.83 18.07
C GLU A 585 -32.19 0.53 17.53
N ALA A 586 -32.34 1.57 18.34
CA ALA A 586 -31.86 2.90 17.98
C ALA A 586 -30.32 2.92 17.94
N PRO A 587 -29.70 3.65 16.99
CA PRO A 587 -28.25 3.74 16.93
C PRO A 587 -27.69 4.47 18.16
N ALA A 588 -26.52 4.03 18.63
CA ALA A 588 -25.81 4.59 19.76
C ALA A 588 -24.46 5.19 19.34
N ASP A 589 -24.14 6.37 19.86
CA ASP A 589 -22.82 6.99 19.69
C ASP A 589 -21.76 6.21 20.49
N ILE A 590 -20.72 5.74 19.81
CA ILE A 590 -19.60 4.99 20.40
C ILE A 590 -18.25 5.56 19.93
N THR A 591 -17.15 4.95 20.37
CA THR A 591 -15.80 5.28 19.92
C THR A 591 -15.02 4.00 19.72
N VAL A 592 -14.36 3.87 18.57
CA VAL A 592 -13.51 2.73 18.21
C VAL A 592 -12.11 3.26 17.90
N ASP A 593 -11.09 2.82 18.63
CA ASP A 593 -9.71 3.35 18.54
C ASP A 593 -9.61 4.89 18.61
N GLY A 594 -10.45 5.53 19.42
CA GLY A 594 -10.52 7.00 19.52
C GLY A 594 -11.22 7.69 18.34
N VAL A 595 -11.73 6.94 17.36
CA VAL A 595 -12.52 7.43 16.21
C VAL A 595 -14.01 7.42 16.57
N PRO A 596 -14.74 8.54 16.37
CA PRO A 596 -16.20 8.56 16.53
C PRO A 596 -16.89 7.56 15.60
N ALA A 597 -17.82 6.79 16.14
CA ALA A 597 -18.55 5.76 15.42
C ALA A 597 -20.00 5.67 15.91
N LEU A 598 -20.85 4.99 15.15
CA LEU A 598 -22.18 4.57 15.59
C LEU A 598 -22.23 3.05 15.69
N SER A 599 -22.92 2.52 16.69
CA SER A 599 -23.34 1.12 16.70
C SER A 599 -24.85 1.01 16.55
N GLN A 600 -25.33 -0.02 15.87
CA GLN A 600 -26.75 -0.32 15.78
C GLN A 600 -26.99 -1.83 15.79
N ARG A 601 -28.03 -2.25 16.50
CA ARG A 601 -28.43 -3.65 16.58
C ARG A 601 -29.69 -3.92 15.79
N PHE A 602 -29.64 -5.02 15.06
CA PHE A 602 -30.76 -5.59 14.33
C PHE A 602 -30.94 -7.02 14.81
N ALA A 603 -32.17 -7.52 14.78
CA ALA A 603 -32.41 -8.95 14.88
C ALA A 603 -33.47 -9.34 13.86
N TYR A 604 -33.33 -10.51 13.28
CA TYR A 604 -34.29 -11.05 12.32
C TYR A 604 -34.41 -12.55 12.52
N THR A 605 -35.50 -13.12 12.03
CA THR A 605 -35.62 -14.57 11.96
C THR A 605 -36.23 -14.95 10.63
N MET A 606 -35.66 -15.99 10.03
CA MET A 606 -36.26 -16.64 8.88
C MET A 606 -37.10 -17.85 9.31
N GLY A 607 -37.12 -18.21 10.60
CA GLY A 607 -38.01 -19.17 11.26
C GLY A 607 -37.29 -20.09 12.26
N ASP A 608 -36.23 -20.80 11.85
CA ASP A 608 -35.51 -21.78 12.68
C ASP A 608 -34.94 -21.19 13.99
N GLU A 609 -34.43 -19.97 13.93
CA GLU A 609 -33.85 -19.26 15.06
C GLU A 609 -33.84 -17.75 14.81
N TRP A 610 -33.68 -16.96 15.87
CA TRP A 610 -33.38 -15.53 15.72
C TRP A 610 -31.88 -15.34 15.49
N LYS A 611 -31.53 -14.58 14.46
CA LYS A 611 -30.18 -14.05 14.26
C LYS A 611 -30.14 -12.60 14.72
N HIS A 612 -29.02 -12.22 15.31
CA HIS A 612 -28.73 -10.86 15.74
C HIS A 612 -27.56 -10.34 14.93
N ALA A 613 -27.61 -9.05 14.61
CA ALA A 613 -26.53 -8.34 13.97
C ALA A 613 -26.17 -7.07 14.74
N LEU A 614 -24.90 -6.89 15.07
CA LEU A 614 -24.33 -5.64 15.55
C LEU A 614 -23.52 -5.01 14.41
N VAL A 615 -23.94 -3.83 13.97
CA VAL A 615 -23.25 -3.08 12.92
C VAL A 615 -22.55 -1.87 13.53
N LEU A 616 -21.25 -1.71 13.25
CA LEU A 616 -20.47 -0.52 13.57
C LEU A 616 -20.23 0.28 12.31
N TYR A 617 -20.60 1.57 12.36
CA TYR A 617 -20.39 2.54 11.31
C TYR A 617 -19.27 3.48 11.72
N ILE A 618 -18.16 3.48 10.97
CA ILE A 618 -16.96 4.26 11.30
C ILE A 618 -16.53 5.06 10.07
N PHE A 619 -16.31 6.36 10.24
CA PHE A 619 -15.65 7.19 9.22
C PHE A 619 -14.23 7.48 9.67
N LYS A 620 -13.26 7.08 8.84
CA LYS A 620 -11.85 7.39 9.08
C LYS A 620 -11.21 7.89 7.79
N ASP A 621 -10.67 9.10 7.87
CA ASP A 621 -10.09 9.83 6.73
C ASP A 621 -11.11 9.98 5.59
N LYS A 622 -10.87 9.34 4.43
CA LYS A 622 -11.82 9.36 3.29
C LYS A 622 -12.66 8.09 3.12
N TYR A 623 -12.55 7.15 4.05
CA TYR A 623 -13.22 5.86 3.97
C TYR A 623 -14.24 5.66 5.09
N LYS A 624 -15.27 4.88 4.77
CA LYS A 624 -16.23 4.34 5.71
C LYS A 624 -15.97 2.85 5.89
N TYR A 625 -15.98 2.40 7.14
CA TYR A 625 -15.76 1.03 7.57
C TYR A 625 -17.05 0.56 8.24
N GLU A 626 -17.60 -0.52 7.70
CA GLU A 626 -18.77 -1.24 8.24
C GLU A 626 -18.25 -2.55 8.84
N LEU A 627 -18.31 -2.68 10.16
CA LEU A 627 -18.02 -3.95 10.83
C LEU A 627 -19.35 -4.53 11.28
N GLN A 628 -19.80 -5.61 10.64
CA GLN A 628 -21.03 -6.29 10.98
C GLN A 628 -20.70 -7.63 11.61
N PHE A 629 -21.11 -7.79 12.87
CA PHE A 629 -21.09 -9.06 13.58
C PHE A 629 -22.48 -9.69 13.49
N GLU A 630 -22.57 -10.97 13.13
CA GLU A 630 -23.83 -11.73 13.09
C GLU A 630 -23.71 -12.99 13.96
N TYR A 631 -24.75 -13.33 14.72
CA TYR A 631 -24.74 -14.50 15.60
C TYR A 631 -26.16 -15.01 15.90
N ALA A 632 -26.30 -16.29 16.26
CA ALA A 632 -27.56 -16.86 16.73
C ALA A 632 -27.96 -16.37 18.13
N GLU A 633 -29.25 -16.22 18.39
CA GLU A 633 -29.80 -15.83 19.71
C GLU A 633 -29.31 -16.77 20.83
N GLU A 634 -29.16 -18.07 20.56
CA GLU A 634 -28.65 -19.02 21.55
C GLU A 634 -27.17 -18.81 21.90
N ALA A 635 -26.39 -18.22 20.99
CA ALA A 635 -24.97 -17.90 21.17
C ALA A 635 -24.74 -16.51 21.79
N GLN A 636 -25.80 -15.74 22.08
CA GLN A 636 -25.69 -14.32 22.46
C GLN A 636 -24.70 -14.06 23.61
N GLU A 637 -24.72 -14.86 24.68
CA GLU A 637 -23.83 -14.62 25.83
C GLU A 637 -22.34 -14.78 25.46
N ALA A 638 -22.00 -15.80 24.64
CA ALA A 638 -20.65 -16.01 24.15
C ALA A 638 -20.25 -14.93 23.13
N ALA A 639 -21.14 -14.66 22.17
CA ALA A 639 -20.93 -13.68 21.11
C ALA A 639 -20.66 -12.28 21.65
N GLU A 640 -21.41 -11.81 22.66
CA GLU A 640 -21.20 -10.47 23.25
C GLU A 640 -19.80 -10.27 23.81
N LYS A 641 -19.23 -11.30 24.42
CA LYS A 641 -17.86 -11.24 24.93
C LYS A 641 -16.85 -11.21 23.79
N THR A 642 -17.00 -12.12 22.83
CA THR A 642 -16.08 -12.24 21.69
C THR A 642 -16.10 -10.97 20.82
N MET A 643 -17.28 -10.41 20.57
CA MET A 643 -17.44 -9.12 19.88
C MET A 643 -16.78 -7.98 20.66
N ALA A 644 -16.96 -7.90 21.99
CA ALA A 644 -16.35 -6.83 22.78
C ALA A 644 -14.81 -6.86 22.70
N ASP A 645 -14.21 -8.05 22.76
CA ASP A 645 -12.76 -8.24 22.61
C ASP A 645 -12.27 -7.85 21.20
N LEU A 646 -13.02 -8.24 20.16
CA LEU A 646 -12.73 -7.86 18.76
C LEU A 646 -12.85 -6.36 18.51
N ILE A 647 -13.90 -5.73 19.01
CA ILE A 647 -14.09 -4.27 18.88
C ILE A 647 -12.98 -3.51 19.61
N ALA A 648 -12.53 -4.03 20.76
CA ALA A 648 -11.45 -3.43 21.52
C ALA A 648 -10.07 -3.57 20.85
N SER A 649 -9.88 -4.56 19.98
CA SER A 649 -8.65 -4.76 19.20
C SER A 649 -8.64 -4.04 17.87
N VAL A 650 -9.77 -3.45 17.44
CA VAL A 650 -9.80 -2.63 16.23
C VAL A 650 -8.84 -1.45 16.40
N HIS A 651 -7.93 -1.32 15.46
CA HIS A 651 -6.98 -0.22 15.35
C HIS A 651 -6.95 0.34 13.93
N PHE A 652 -6.67 1.64 13.83
CA PHE A 652 -6.41 2.32 12.56
C PHE A 652 -4.96 2.82 12.54
N PRO A 653 -3.98 1.94 12.23
CA PRO A 653 -2.57 2.31 12.29
C PRO A 653 -2.30 3.47 11.34
N LYS A 654 -1.67 4.52 11.86
CA LYS A 654 -1.50 5.81 11.17
C LYS A 654 -0.79 5.69 9.80
N ASP A 655 0.05 4.69 9.63
CA ASP A 655 0.92 4.50 8.46
C ASP A 655 0.63 3.20 7.68
N SER A 656 -0.44 2.45 7.99
CA SER A 656 -0.75 1.17 7.32
C SER A 656 -1.60 1.29 6.07
N MET A 657 -2.23 2.46 5.83
CA MET A 657 -3.08 2.64 4.66
C MET A 657 -2.23 2.76 3.39
N ASN A 658 -2.48 1.89 2.42
CA ASN A 658 -1.80 1.96 1.13
C ASN A 658 -2.21 3.26 0.41
N ALA A 659 -1.24 4.16 0.23
CA ALA A 659 -1.45 5.47 -0.39
C ALA A 659 -1.94 5.39 -1.86
N SER A 660 -1.86 4.22 -2.49
CA SER A 660 -2.35 3.98 -3.85
C SER A 660 -3.87 3.71 -3.91
N ILE A 661 -4.54 3.50 -2.77
CA ILE A 661 -5.97 3.22 -2.75
C ILE A 661 -6.75 4.49 -3.13
N GLY A 662 -7.54 4.36 -4.19
CA GLY A 662 -8.38 5.42 -4.76
C GLY A 662 -9.77 5.47 -4.14
N PHE A 663 -10.71 6.08 -4.86
CA PHE A 663 -12.12 6.06 -4.49
C PHE A 663 -12.70 4.64 -4.61
N ILE A 664 -13.37 4.17 -3.57
CA ILE A 664 -14.07 2.88 -3.52
C ILE A 664 -15.57 3.18 -3.51
N GLN A 665 -16.27 2.83 -4.58
CA GLN A 665 -17.71 3.06 -4.67
C GLN A 665 -18.44 2.11 -3.73
N ASP A 666 -19.34 2.65 -2.89
CA ASP A 666 -20.33 1.82 -2.21
C ASP A 666 -21.40 1.41 -3.24
N GLU A 667 -21.47 0.13 -3.56
CA GLU A 667 -22.43 -0.42 -4.51
C GLU A 667 -23.88 -0.29 -4.01
N ASN A 668 -24.10 -0.32 -2.69
CA ASN A 668 -25.44 -0.12 -2.12
C ASN A 668 -25.99 1.28 -2.41
N GLU A 669 -25.13 2.27 -2.65
CA GLU A 669 -25.53 3.62 -3.05
C GLU A 669 -25.91 3.71 -4.54
N LEU A 670 -25.49 2.75 -5.35
CA LEU A 670 -25.85 2.66 -6.77
C LEU A 670 -27.15 1.89 -6.99
N LEU A 671 -27.41 0.89 -6.16
CA LEU A 671 -28.60 0.05 -6.25
C LEU A 671 -29.88 0.87 -6.04
N LYS A 672 -30.76 0.84 -7.03
CA LYS A 672 -32.12 1.36 -6.92
C LYS A 672 -33.11 0.22 -7.07
N ASP A 673 -34.01 0.10 -6.09
CA ASP A 673 -35.06 -0.92 -6.08
C ASP A 673 -36.02 -0.84 -7.29
N THR A 674 -35.97 0.25 -8.05
CA THR A 674 -36.77 0.49 -9.26
C THR A 674 -36.09 0.10 -10.56
N ASP A 675 -34.78 -0.13 -10.55
CA ASP A 675 -34.03 -0.41 -11.77
C ASP A 675 -34.27 -1.87 -12.16
N THR A 676 -34.51 -2.10 -13.46
CA THR A 676 -34.93 -3.40 -13.98
C THR A 676 -34.15 -3.79 -15.22
N VAL A 677 -33.86 -5.07 -15.36
CA VAL A 677 -33.26 -5.67 -16.54
C VAL A 677 -34.27 -6.55 -17.28
N THR A 678 -34.22 -6.51 -18.61
CA THR A 678 -34.99 -7.43 -19.47
C THR A 678 -34.16 -8.65 -19.79
N VAL A 679 -34.64 -9.82 -19.40
CA VAL A 679 -34.01 -11.10 -19.66
C VAL A 679 -34.80 -11.88 -20.70
N THR A 680 -34.13 -12.27 -21.79
CA THR A 680 -34.77 -12.96 -22.93
C THR A 680 -34.20 -14.36 -23.13
N SER A 681 -35.07 -15.34 -23.38
CA SER A 681 -34.74 -16.67 -23.86
C SER A 681 -35.13 -16.79 -25.33
N GLU A 682 -34.15 -16.80 -26.23
CA GLU A 682 -34.41 -17.01 -27.66
C GLU A 682 -34.92 -18.43 -27.95
N LYS A 683 -34.38 -19.43 -27.23
CA LYS A 683 -34.77 -20.84 -27.37
C LYS A 683 -36.25 -21.06 -27.05
N TYR A 684 -36.69 -20.57 -25.89
CA TYR A 684 -38.06 -20.77 -25.42
C TYR A 684 -38.98 -19.58 -25.70
N GLY A 685 -38.55 -18.61 -26.52
CA GLY A 685 -39.39 -17.52 -27.00
C GLY A 685 -40.06 -16.65 -25.93
N TYR A 686 -39.39 -16.34 -24.81
CA TYR A 686 -39.94 -15.44 -23.78
C TYR A 686 -38.96 -14.33 -23.39
N SER A 687 -39.52 -13.20 -22.93
CA SER A 687 -38.79 -12.14 -22.23
C SER A 687 -39.48 -11.82 -20.91
N ILE A 688 -38.71 -11.55 -19.86
CA ILE A 688 -39.17 -11.15 -18.53
C ILE A 688 -38.39 -9.93 -18.07
N VAL A 689 -39.07 -8.97 -17.42
CA VAL A 689 -38.45 -7.81 -16.78
C VAL A 689 -38.35 -8.10 -15.28
N VAL A 690 -37.14 -8.10 -14.73
CA VAL A 690 -36.87 -8.37 -13.31
C VAL A 690 -36.05 -7.23 -12.71
N PRO A 691 -36.16 -6.96 -11.40
CA PRO A 691 -35.27 -6.02 -10.72
C PRO A 691 -33.79 -6.38 -10.95
N GLU A 692 -32.93 -5.38 -11.14
CA GLU A 692 -31.49 -5.60 -11.32
C GLU A 692 -30.81 -6.22 -10.10
N SER A 693 -31.40 -6.06 -8.92
CA SER A 693 -30.91 -6.65 -7.67
C SER A 693 -31.14 -8.16 -7.57
N TRP A 694 -31.83 -8.79 -8.52
CA TRP A 694 -32.12 -10.22 -8.51
C TRP A 694 -31.05 -11.00 -9.30
N SER A 695 -30.51 -12.06 -8.71
CA SER A 695 -29.45 -12.87 -9.32
C SER A 695 -30.01 -14.04 -10.14
N THR A 696 -29.31 -14.47 -11.19
CA THR A 696 -29.60 -15.72 -11.91
C THR A 696 -28.80 -16.93 -11.41
N THR A 697 -27.89 -16.72 -10.46
CA THR A 697 -27.16 -17.77 -9.74
C THR A 697 -27.70 -17.88 -8.31
N SER A 698 -27.81 -19.10 -7.77
CA SER A 698 -28.24 -19.32 -6.38
C SER A 698 -27.26 -18.62 -5.44
N ARG A 699 -27.79 -17.90 -4.44
CA ARG A 699 -26.97 -17.22 -3.41
C ARG A 699 -26.24 -18.22 -2.50
N GLU A 700 -26.68 -19.48 -2.47
CA GLU A 700 -26.04 -20.60 -1.75
C GLU A 700 -24.89 -21.28 -2.53
N ASP A 701 -24.68 -20.97 -3.83
CA ASP A 701 -23.55 -21.50 -4.62
C ASP A 701 -22.63 -20.35 -5.06
N PHE A 702 -21.82 -19.83 -4.13
CA PHE A 702 -20.79 -18.85 -4.45
C PHE A 702 -19.52 -19.44 -5.07
N ASP A 703 -19.44 -20.75 -5.22
CA ASP A 703 -18.48 -21.36 -6.12
C ASP A 703 -19.14 -22.55 -6.82
N SER A 704 -19.51 -22.36 -8.09
CA SER A 704 -19.18 -23.37 -9.06
C SER A 704 -19.56 -22.96 -10.48
N ARG A 705 -18.63 -23.29 -11.37
CA ARG A 705 -18.86 -23.58 -12.80
C ARG A 705 -19.97 -24.65 -13.03
N TYR A 706 -20.60 -25.15 -11.96
CA TYR A 706 -21.68 -26.14 -11.94
C TYR A 706 -23.06 -25.50 -12.18
N ALA A 707 -23.31 -24.26 -11.73
CA ALA A 707 -24.55 -23.54 -12.08
C ALA A 707 -24.62 -23.23 -13.59
N GLU A 708 -23.48 -22.87 -14.19
CA GLU A 708 -23.34 -22.72 -15.63
C GLU A 708 -23.51 -24.07 -16.36
N TYR A 709 -23.01 -25.17 -15.78
CA TYR A 709 -23.23 -26.53 -16.29
C TYR A 709 -24.70 -27.00 -16.22
N LEU A 710 -25.43 -26.68 -15.15
CA LEU A 710 -26.87 -26.98 -15.02
C LEU A 710 -27.73 -26.13 -15.96
N SER A 711 -27.33 -24.88 -16.23
CA SER A 711 -27.98 -24.04 -17.24
C SER A 711 -27.89 -24.65 -18.65
N GLN A 712 -26.82 -25.41 -18.94
CA GLN A 712 -26.63 -26.15 -20.19
C GLN A 712 -27.44 -27.46 -20.23
N LEU A 713 -27.92 -27.97 -19.10
CA LEU A 713 -28.73 -29.20 -19.00
C LEU A 713 -30.25 -28.97 -19.12
N GLY A 714 -30.68 -27.70 -19.28
CA GLY A 714 -31.97 -27.33 -19.86
C GLY A 714 -33.22 -27.80 -19.10
N THR A 715 -33.63 -27.12 -18.03
CA THR A 715 -35.04 -27.14 -17.53
C THR A 715 -35.43 -25.85 -16.76
N GLY A 716 -35.21 -24.68 -17.36
CA GLY A 716 -35.73 -23.39 -16.86
C GLY A 716 -34.68 -22.38 -16.39
N ARG A 717 -35.11 -21.13 -16.16
CA ARG A 717 -34.29 -20.03 -15.62
C ARG A 717 -34.85 -19.59 -14.26
N THR A 718 -33.98 -19.46 -13.27
CA THR A 718 -34.36 -19.01 -11.92
C THR A 718 -33.77 -17.63 -11.66
N PHE A 719 -34.58 -16.75 -11.06
CA PHE A 719 -34.21 -15.44 -10.55
C PHE A 719 -34.34 -15.48 -9.03
N TYR A 720 -33.22 -15.41 -8.33
CA TYR A 720 -33.14 -15.43 -6.88
C TYR A 720 -33.16 -14.01 -6.33
N PHE A 721 -33.90 -13.83 -5.24
CA PHE A 721 -33.87 -12.63 -4.40
C PHE A 721 -33.78 -13.07 -2.94
N TYR A 722 -33.59 -12.12 -2.03
CA TYR A 722 -33.43 -12.46 -0.62
C TYR A 722 -34.67 -13.19 -0.09
N GLY A 723 -34.49 -14.41 0.41
CA GLY A 723 -35.55 -15.29 0.93
C GLY A 723 -36.53 -15.87 -0.10
N GLY A 724 -36.23 -15.84 -1.41
CA GLY A 724 -37.12 -16.43 -2.41
C GLY A 724 -36.59 -16.49 -3.84
N SER A 725 -37.44 -16.93 -4.76
CA SER A 725 -37.12 -16.97 -6.19
C SER A 725 -38.36 -16.95 -7.09
N ILE A 726 -38.15 -16.52 -8.34
CA ILE A 726 -39.03 -16.82 -9.48
C ILE A 726 -38.31 -17.76 -10.43
N LYS A 727 -38.84 -18.95 -10.67
CA LYS A 727 -38.33 -19.90 -11.65
C LYS A 727 -39.30 -20.03 -12.82
N LEU A 728 -38.81 -19.88 -14.04
CA LEU A 728 -39.57 -20.08 -15.25
C LEU A 728 -39.00 -21.28 -16.02
N SER A 729 -39.74 -22.38 -16.01
CA SER A 729 -39.42 -23.63 -16.72
C SER A 729 -40.23 -23.73 -17.99
N ALA A 730 -39.66 -24.34 -19.03
CA ALA A 730 -40.28 -24.51 -20.33
C ALA A 730 -40.02 -25.92 -20.87
N VAL A 731 -41.04 -26.55 -21.46
CA VAL A 731 -40.97 -27.87 -22.10
C VAL A 731 -41.49 -27.75 -23.52
N GLU A 732 -40.61 -27.99 -24.50
CA GLU A 732 -40.97 -28.13 -25.91
C GLU A 732 -41.79 -29.42 -26.10
N ASP A 733 -42.87 -29.36 -26.90
CA ASP A 733 -43.79 -30.47 -27.15
C ASP A 733 -44.50 -31.03 -25.90
N GLY A 734 -44.58 -30.25 -24.82
CA GLY A 734 -45.33 -30.62 -23.62
C GLY A 734 -46.84 -30.62 -23.82
N HIS A 735 -47.56 -31.44 -23.06
CA HIS A 735 -49.02 -31.40 -22.98
C HIS A 735 -49.48 -30.74 -21.68
N LEU A 736 -50.24 -29.64 -21.78
CA LEU A 736 -50.69 -28.86 -20.63
C LEU A 736 -51.47 -29.70 -19.61
N ALA A 737 -52.43 -30.51 -20.07
CA ALA A 737 -53.26 -31.34 -19.20
C ALA A 737 -52.43 -32.38 -18.44
N GLU A 738 -51.46 -33.03 -19.10
CA GLU A 738 -50.59 -34.02 -18.47
C GLU A 738 -49.67 -33.38 -17.43
N THR A 739 -49.14 -32.19 -17.75
CA THR A 739 -48.29 -31.42 -16.83
C THR A 739 -49.05 -31.01 -15.58
N VAL A 740 -50.27 -30.49 -15.74
CA VAL A 740 -51.17 -30.12 -14.63
C VAL A 740 -51.50 -31.34 -13.77
N SER A 741 -51.89 -32.47 -14.37
CA SER A 741 -52.21 -33.70 -13.63
C SER A 741 -51.01 -34.26 -12.88
N ARG A 742 -49.79 -34.14 -13.43
CA ARG A 742 -48.56 -34.57 -12.76
C ARG A 742 -48.30 -33.73 -11.51
N ILE A 743 -48.33 -32.39 -11.64
CA ILE A 743 -48.10 -31.47 -10.52
C ILE A 743 -49.17 -31.64 -9.43
N GLU A 744 -50.45 -31.78 -9.82
CA GLU A 744 -51.53 -31.99 -8.86
C GLU A 744 -51.33 -33.31 -8.06
N LYS A 745 -50.91 -34.38 -8.73
CA LYS A 745 -50.61 -35.66 -8.08
C LYS A 745 -49.43 -35.55 -7.10
N GLU A 746 -48.41 -34.77 -7.43
CA GLU A 746 -47.28 -34.49 -6.54
C GLU A 746 -47.76 -33.79 -5.26
N HIS A 747 -48.60 -32.76 -5.37
CA HIS A 747 -49.17 -32.06 -4.21
C HIS A 747 -50.13 -32.90 -3.38
N GLN A 748 -50.98 -33.71 -4.02
CA GLN A 748 -51.84 -34.68 -3.33
C GLN A 748 -51.01 -35.67 -2.49
N THR A 749 -49.87 -36.10 -3.03
CA THR A 749 -48.96 -37.01 -2.33
C THR A 749 -48.33 -36.32 -1.12
N ASN A 750 -47.82 -35.09 -1.27
CA ASN A 750 -47.20 -34.34 -0.18
C ASN A 750 -48.19 -33.99 0.93
N HIS A 751 -49.41 -33.56 0.59
CA HIS A 751 -50.49 -33.34 1.57
C HIS A 751 -50.86 -34.61 2.35
N GLY A 752 -50.72 -35.78 1.73
CA GLY A 752 -50.91 -37.07 2.39
C GLY A 752 -49.79 -37.44 3.36
N ILE A 753 -48.60 -36.85 3.21
CA ILE A 753 -47.42 -37.07 4.06
C ILE A 753 -47.39 -36.07 5.22
N ASP A 754 -47.73 -34.81 4.95
CA ASP A 754 -47.69 -33.70 5.91
C ASP A 754 -49.02 -32.92 5.89
N ALA A 755 -49.70 -32.90 7.04
CA ALA A 755 -50.99 -32.23 7.19
C ALA A 755 -50.88 -30.68 7.17
N GLU A 756 -49.70 -30.13 7.43
CA GLU A 756 -49.43 -28.69 7.36
C GLU A 756 -49.12 -28.23 5.93
N TYR A 757 -48.92 -29.17 5.01
CA TYR A 757 -48.79 -28.90 3.58
C TYR A 757 -50.17 -28.61 2.98
N VAL A 758 -50.61 -27.36 2.94
CA VAL A 758 -51.92 -26.97 2.39
C VAL A 758 -51.74 -26.41 0.98
N TYR A 759 -52.49 -26.93 0.01
CA TYR A 759 -52.51 -26.41 -1.34
C TYR A 759 -53.93 -26.20 -1.85
N THR A 760 -54.08 -25.24 -2.75
CA THR A 760 -55.32 -24.96 -3.48
C THR A 760 -55.03 -24.91 -4.98
N VAL A 761 -56.04 -25.28 -5.77
CA VAL A 761 -55.96 -25.28 -7.24
C VAL A 761 -57.04 -24.35 -7.78
N SER A 762 -56.67 -23.41 -8.63
CA SER A 762 -57.58 -22.44 -9.26
C SER A 762 -57.22 -22.19 -10.72
N ASP A 763 -58.19 -21.69 -11.49
CA ASP A 763 -57.95 -21.08 -12.80
C ASP A 763 -57.97 -19.56 -12.64
N GLU A 764 -56.91 -18.88 -13.08
CA GLU A 764 -56.77 -17.42 -12.94
C GLU A 764 -56.40 -16.78 -14.29
N PRO A 765 -56.91 -15.58 -14.61
CA PRO A 765 -56.47 -14.85 -15.78
C PRO A 765 -55.08 -14.23 -15.52
N MET A 766 -54.08 -14.58 -16.33
CA MET A 766 -52.72 -14.06 -16.24
C MET A 766 -52.05 -14.05 -17.62
N LEU A 767 -51.24 -13.03 -17.94
CA LEU A 767 -50.54 -12.91 -19.24
C LEU A 767 -51.47 -12.96 -20.47
N GLY A 768 -52.75 -12.59 -20.30
CA GLY A 768 -53.77 -12.72 -21.34
C GLY A 768 -54.21 -14.16 -21.63
N LEU A 769 -53.89 -15.10 -20.74
CA LEU A 769 -54.21 -16.53 -20.79
C LEU A 769 -55.04 -16.93 -19.57
N THR A 770 -55.67 -18.11 -19.63
CA THR A 770 -56.14 -18.81 -18.43
C THR A 770 -55.02 -19.72 -17.96
N VAL A 771 -54.46 -19.44 -16.79
CA VAL A 771 -53.37 -20.22 -16.20
C VAL A 771 -53.90 -21.10 -15.08
N LYS A 772 -53.37 -22.32 -14.98
CA LYS A 772 -53.66 -23.18 -13.83
C LYS A 772 -52.71 -22.79 -12.69
N LYS A 773 -53.27 -22.40 -11.56
CA LYS A 773 -52.48 -22.02 -10.38
C LYS A 773 -52.59 -23.07 -9.30
N PHE A 774 -51.44 -23.44 -8.76
CA PHE A 774 -51.30 -24.17 -7.50
C PHE A 774 -50.75 -23.18 -6.48
N ALA A 775 -51.52 -22.86 -5.45
CA ALA A 775 -51.10 -21.99 -4.36
C ALA A 775 -50.90 -22.80 -3.10
N LEU A 776 -49.69 -22.72 -2.54
CA LEU A 776 -49.22 -23.57 -1.46
C LEU A 776 -48.75 -22.73 -0.28
N GLN A 777 -49.11 -23.22 0.90
CA GLN A 777 -48.51 -22.83 2.17
C GLN A 777 -47.99 -24.09 2.84
N TYR A 778 -46.73 -24.09 3.20
CA TYR A 778 -46.10 -25.21 3.89
C TYR A 778 -45.02 -24.70 4.82
N ILE A 779 -44.71 -25.52 5.82
CA ILE A 779 -43.65 -25.25 6.78
C ILE A 779 -42.43 -26.08 6.37
N SER A 780 -41.26 -25.45 6.27
CA SER A 780 -40.00 -26.14 6.01
C SER A 780 -38.97 -25.63 7.01
N LYS A 781 -38.54 -26.52 7.92
CA LYS A 781 -37.71 -26.16 9.07
C LYS A 781 -38.35 -25.00 9.88
N ASP A 782 -39.59 -25.19 10.33
CA ASP A 782 -40.34 -24.17 11.09
C ASP A 782 -40.61 -22.82 10.38
N ILE A 783 -40.30 -22.69 9.08
CA ILE A 783 -40.54 -21.49 8.27
C ILE A 783 -41.81 -21.62 7.41
N PRO A 784 -42.78 -20.68 7.49
CA PRO A 784 -43.85 -20.57 6.52
C PRO A 784 -43.33 -20.09 5.15
N TYR A 785 -43.54 -20.89 4.11
CA TYR A 785 -43.29 -20.49 2.72
C TYR A 785 -44.60 -20.34 1.96
N THR A 786 -44.68 -19.29 1.15
CA THR A 786 -45.63 -19.23 0.03
C THR A 786 -44.94 -19.77 -1.22
N LEU A 787 -45.56 -20.76 -1.86
CA LEU A 787 -45.20 -21.21 -3.20
C LEU A 787 -46.44 -21.07 -4.11
N ASN A 788 -46.31 -20.32 -5.19
CA ASN A 788 -47.31 -20.28 -6.26
C ASN A 788 -46.71 -20.85 -7.54
N GLN A 789 -47.33 -21.88 -8.10
CA GLN A 789 -46.97 -22.42 -9.41
C GLN A 789 -48.07 -22.10 -10.43
N TYR A 790 -47.69 -21.49 -11.54
CA TYR A 790 -48.57 -21.15 -12.65
C TYR A 790 -48.17 -22.00 -13.86
N VAL A 791 -49.10 -22.81 -14.36
CA VAL A 791 -48.89 -23.70 -15.50
C VAL A 791 -49.76 -23.24 -16.65
N PHE A 792 -49.16 -23.00 -17.81
CA PHE A 792 -49.86 -22.51 -19.00
C PHE A 792 -49.13 -22.87 -20.28
N GLU A 793 -49.84 -22.81 -21.40
CA GLU A 793 -49.31 -23.12 -22.73
C GLU A 793 -49.33 -21.87 -23.61
N LYS A 794 -48.24 -21.62 -24.32
CA LYS A 794 -48.15 -20.56 -25.34
C LYS A 794 -47.21 -20.98 -26.46
N ASN A 795 -47.63 -20.76 -27.71
CA ASN A 795 -46.84 -21.06 -28.91
C ASN A 795 -46.30 -22.51 -28.96
N GLY A 796 -47.06 -23.49 -28.46
CA GLY A 796 -46.66 -24.91 -28.44
C GLY A 796 -45.66 -25.29 -27.35
N VAL A 797 -45.32 -24.36 -26.45
CA VAL A 797 -44.45 -24.59 -25.29
C VAL A 797 -45.29 -24.53 -24.02
N VAL A 798 -45.13 -25.53 -23.14
CA VAL A 798 -45.72 -25.52 -21.81
C VAL A 798 -44.75 -24.89 -20.83
N TYR A 799 -45.19 -23.83 -20.15
CA TYR A 799 -44.41 -23.13 -19.14
C TYR A 799 -44.93 -23.44 -17.74
N THR A 800 -44.01 -23.55 -16.80
CA THR A 800 -44.28 -23.57 -15.37
C THR A 800 -43.50 -22.44 -14.71
N MET A 801 -44.22 -21.46 -14.17
CA MET A 801 -43.64 -20.39 -13.37
C MET A 801 -43.85 -20.68 -11.88
N GLU A 802 -42.77 -20.81 -11.13
CA GLU A 802 -42.77 -21.05 -9.69
C GLU A 802 -42.30 -19.79 -8.97
N VAL A 803 -43.14 -19.25 -8.09
CA VAL A 803 -42.81 -18.12 -7.23
C VAL A 803 -42.75 -18.64 -5.80
N ARG A 804 -41.56 -18.69 -5.23
CA ARG A 804 -41.32 -19.14 -3.85
C ARG A 804 -40.84 -17.96 -3.01
N VAL A 805 -41.47 -17.72 -1.87
CA VAL A 805 -41.09 -16.64 -0.95
C VAL A 805 -41.23 -17.12 0.50
N ASN A 806 -40.22 -16.85 1.31
CA ASN A 806 -40.30 -16.96 2.77
C ASN A 806 -41.18 -15.81 3.32
N GLU A 807 -42.19 -16.13 4.13
CA GLU A 807 -43.10 -15.10 4.67
C GLU A 807 -42.37 -14.01 5.48
N ALA A 808 -41.22 -14.33 6.10
CA ALA A 808 -40.43 -13.37 6.88
C ALA A 808 -39.94 -12.15 6.08
N VAL A 809 -39.80 -12.30 4.76
CA VAL A 809 -39.32 -11.25 3.85
C VAL A 809 -40.37 -10.79 2.85
N LYS A 810 -41.58 -11.36 2.91
CA LYS A 810 -42.67 -11.05 1.98
C LYS A 810 -43.36 -9.74 2.35
N THR A 811 -42.62 -8.65 2.26
CA THR A 811 -43.15 -7.30 2.43
C THR A 811 -44.04 -6.93 1.24
N ASP A 812 -44.97 -5.98 1.43
CA ASP A 812 -45.83 -5.49 0.34
C ASP A 812 -45.02 -4.99 -0.86
N ALA A 813 -43.86 -4.38 -0.62
CA ALA A 813 -42.95 -3.89 -1.64
C ALA A 813 -42.33 -5.03 -2.46
N LEU A 814 -41.75 -6.03 -1.80
CA LEU A 814 -41.18 -7.20 -2.49
C LEU A 814 -42.27 -7.96 -3.24
N TRP A 815 -43.44 -8.14 -2.62
CA TRP A 815 -44.55 -8.82 -3.25
C TRP A 815 -45.04 -8.09 -4.51
N ALA A 816 -45.11 -6.75 -4.47
CA ALA A 816 -45.43 -5.95 -5.65
C ALA A 816 -44.40 -6.12 -6.78
N GLN A 817 -43.10 -6.13 -6.47
CA GLN A 817 -42.04 -6.40 -7.45
C GLN A 817 -42.17 -7.79 -8.08
N ILE A 818 -42.46 -8.81 -7.26
CA ILE A 818 -42.71 -10.18 -7.72
C ILE A 818 -43.91 -10.23 -8.68
N GLN A 819 -45.02 -9.59 -8.32
CA GLN A 819 -46.19 -9.55 -9.18
C GLN A 819 -45.92 -8.80 -10.49
N GLN A 820 -45.17 -7.70 -10.43
CA GLN A 820 -44.77 -6.93 -11.61
C GLN A 820 -43.86 -7.75 -12.54
N ALA A 821 -42.86 -8.44 -11.99
CA ALA A 821 -41.98 -9.31 -12.76
C ALA A 821 -42.76 -10.44 -13.41
N ALA A 822 -43.61 -11.12 -12.66
CA ALA A 822 -44.46 -12.20 -13.17
C ALA A 822 -45.43 -11.71 -14.26
N ALA A 823 -45.99 -10.50 -14.14
CA ALA A 823 -46.87 -9.91 -15.14
C ALA A 823 -46.14 -9.33 -16.37
N SER A 824 -44.83 -9.11 -16.29
CA SER A 824 -44.01 -8.55 -17.38
C SER A 824 -43.66 -9.55 -18.48
N ILE A 825 -43.97 -10.84 -18.28
CA ILE A 825 -43.59 -11.89 -19.21
C ILE A 825 -44.27 -11.65 -20.56
N THR A 826 -43.47 -11.59 -21.61
CA THR A 826 -43.93 -11.50 -22.98
C THR A 826 -43.41 -12.68 -23.79
N PHE A 827 -44.17 -13.08 -24.81
CA PHE A 827 -43.85 -14.24 -25.65
C PHE A 827 -43.58 -13.78 -27.08
N GLN A 828 -42.56 -14.36 -27.67
CA GLN A 828 -42.20 -14.23 -29.07
C GLN A 828 -42.28 -15.62 -29.73
N GLU A 829 -42.31 -15.69 -31.06
CA GLU A 829 -42.12 -16.98 -31.71
C GLU A 829 -40.70 -17.48 -31.41
N PRO A 830 -40.54 -18.73 -30.93
CA PRO A 830 -39.20 -19.30 -30.72
C PRO A 830 -38.45 -19.34 -32.07
N LYS A 831 -37.17 -18.97 -32.07
CA LYS A 831 -36.34 -19.06 -33.29
C LYS A 831 -36.11 -20.56 -33.59
N GLN A 832 -36.55 -21.01 -34.76
CA GLN A 832 -36.31 -22.36 -35.28
C GLN A 832 -34.83 -22.68 -35.45
#